data_AF-W2H449-F1
#
_entry.id   AF-W2H449-F1
#
_cell.length_a   1.000
_cell.length_b   1.000
_cell.length_c   1.000
_cell.angle_alpha   90.00
_cell.angle_beta   90.00
_cell.angle_gamma   90.00
#
_symmetry.space_group_name_H-M   'P 1'
#
loop_
_entity.id
_entity.type
_entity.pdbx_description
1 polymer ?
#
loop_
_entity_poly.entity_id
_entity_poly.type
_entity_poly.pdbx_seq_one_letter_code
_entity_poly.pdbx_strand_id
1 'polypeptide(L)'
;MLDLRQVVVVTGFGEVSPWGNSRTRWEMESYGEFSLEGCIELAWLTGRIVFDKGNWVDAKTKEIVPDHQVKPHYEEDILKHSGIRIVEPELFDGYDPKNKMVLHQVAIDKKMSPIEVADREEALQFRKELGKENVDIFQNASGAWMIRLRKGSVLNIPRALNFDRFVAGQIPTGWSAERLGLSKDLAESVDPTALYALAATMDTFVAAGVTDPYEFYQYVHVSEIGNTSGGGMGGMRALSHIYKNRLLGKPAPSDALQEVFINTPPAWVNMLLLSSSGPIKTPVGACATAAESVDIGAETIKSGKARICIVGGYDDFGEECSNEFAQMKATSDSVKEAGMGREPKEMCRPCSTTRGGFMESHGAGMQLLMDAQLALEMGLPIYGIVALTNTATDKNGRSVPAPGQGILTTAREALSGNSKPSPLLDVEYRRHQFDDELESIEKWYAREKALIDGDESREAFLERRKLRKVQAAQATWGNDFYSGEADIAPLRGALSVWNLDIDDVGAASFHGTGTKANDKNESEVTHKQMAHLGRSPGNPLPVICQKNLTGHPKGAAAAWMLNGLLQVLNSGLIPGNRQLDNTCETLRKYDHLVYPNRSFQTVGVKAVMMKSFGFGQAGGEVLLVHPDYLLSTLPVDEFQHYSARREQRLIKMNTHTQGVITGKHPHIQVKNEAPYSSAQESNVYLDPTARAEYDATSKTWRFGGADSLTAEENRRLRAEKRAKKAKAAAEAASSSNKKTSDAHQADSSST
;
A
#
# COMPACT_ATOMS: atom_id res chain seq x y z
N MET A 1 -2.82 30.15 3.25
CA MET A 1 -1.37 29.88 3.23
C MET A 1 -1.01 28.57 2.52
N LEU A 2 -1.77 27.48 2.68
CA LEU A 2 -1.42 26.20 2.04
C LEU A 2 -1.78 26.19 0.55
N ASP A 3 -0.91 25.65 -0.30
CA ASP A 3 -1.26 25.18 -1.64
C ASP A 3 -1.79 23.74 -1.54
N LEU A 4 -3.09 23.56 -1.72
CA LEU A 4 -3.76 22.27 -1.64
C LEU A 4 -3.33 21.30 -2.75
N ARG A 5 -2.65 21.77 -3.82
CA ARG A 5 -2.03 20.89 -4.81
C ARG A 5 -0.75 20.23 -4.33
N GLN A 6 -0.11 20.78 -3.30
CA GLN A 6 1.11 20.26 -2.69
C GLN A 6 0.85 19.47 -1.40
N VAL A 7 -0.39 19.47 -0.91
CA VAL A 7 -0.82 18.63 0.21
C VAL A 7 -1.23 17.26 -0.33
N VAL A 8 -0.54 16.20 0.09
CA VAL A 8 -0.84 14.82 -0.29
C VAL A 8 -1.72 14.18 0.78
N VAL A 9 -2.80 13.54 0.35
CA VAL A 9 -3.77 12.88 1.23
C VAL A 9 -4.01 11.44 0.83
N VAL A 10 -4.37 10.60 1.81
CA VAL A 10 -4.87 9.25 1.57
C VAL A 10 -6.38 9.30 1.44
N THR A 11 -6.92 8.93 0.27
CA THR A 11 -8.36 8.96 0.00
C THR A 11 -9.03 7.59 0.04
N GLY A 12 -8.24 6.51 0.06
CA GLY A 12 -8.72 5.14 0.18
C GLY A 12 -7.59 4.21 0.56
N PHE A 13 -7.93 3.06 1.15
CA PHE A 13 -6.96 2.01 1.48
C PHE A 13 -7.63 0.63 1.55
N GLY A 14 -6.84 -0.41 1.30
CA GLY A 14 -7.29 -1.79 1.24
C GLY A 14 -6.13 -2.76 1.47
N GLU A 15 -6.45 -4.01 1.81
CA GLU A 15 -5.46 -5.06 1.99
C GLU A 15 -6.07 -6.44 1.78
N VAL A 16 -5.19 -7.40 1.43
CA VAL A 16 -5.44 -8.83 1.57
C VAL A 16 -4.39 -9.34 2.55
N SER A 17 -4.82 -9.85 3.69
CA SER A 17 -3.98 -10.22 4.83
C SER A 17 -4.44 -11.55 5.46
N PRO A 18 -3.69 -12.11 6.43
CA PRO A 18 -4.10 -13.28 7.18
C PRO A 18 -5.43 -13.17 7.93
N TRP A 19 -5.97 -11.96 8.07
CA TRP A 19 -7.25 -11.72 8.72
C TRP A 19 -8.32 -11.23 7.74
N GLY A 20 -8.12 -11.43 6.43
CA GLY A 20 -9.03 -10.97 5.39
C GLY A 20 -8.62 -9.58 4.90
N ASN A 21 -9.58 -8.66 4.90
CA ASN A 21 -9.37 -7.27 4.47
C ASN A 21 -9.12 -6.32 5.64
N SER A 22 -8.98 -5.02 5.36
CA SER A 22 -8.62 -4.02 6.37
C SER A 22 -9.66 -3.85 7.48
N ARG A 23 -10.94 -4.14 7.22
CA ARG A 23 -12.02 -4.08 8.22
C ARG A 23 -11.91 -5.24 9.20
N THR A 24 -11.87 -6.45 8.67
CA THR A 24 -11.78 -7.70 9.45
C THR A 24 -10.46 -7.80 10.22
N ARG A 25 -9.33 -7.40 9.61
CA ARG A 25 -8.05 -7.28 10.34
C ARG A 25 -8.12 -6.26 11.47
N TRP A 26 -8.77 -5.11 11.26
CA TRP A 26 -8.91 -4.08 12.30
C TRP A 26 -9.74 -4.54 13.49
N GLU A 27 -10.80 -5.33 13.28
CA GLU A 27 -11.56 -5.90 14.40
C GLU A 27 -10.69 -6.82 15.26
N MET A 28 -9.90 -7.70 14.63
CA MET A 28 -8.97 -8.58 15.35
C MET A 28 -7.81 -7.82 15.99
N GLU A 29 -7.30 -6.76 15.36
CA GLU A 29 -6.25 -5.91 15.92
C GLU A 29 -6.74 -5.04 17.06
N SER A 30 -7.99 -4.57 17.02
CA SER A 30 -8.54 -3.65 18.00
C SER A 30 -9.18 -4.39 19.16
N TYR A 31 -10.04 -5.36 18.87
CA TYR A 31 -10.92 -6.01 19.84
C TYR A 31 -10.51 -7.46 20.10
N GLY A 32 -9.95 -8.15 19.10
CA GLY A 32 -9.49 -9.54 19.24
C GLY A 32 -10.61 -10.56 19.07
N GLU A 33 -11.75 -10.11 18.56
CA GLU A 33 -12.91 -10.90 18.17
C GLU A 33 -13.56 -10.21 16.97
N PHE A 34 -14.34 -10.96 16.18
CA PHE A 34 -15.11 -10.40 15.08
C PHE A 34 -16.47 -9.89 15.57
N SER A 35 -16.96 -8.82 14.97
CA SER A 35 -18.38 -8.47 15.03
C SER A 35 -19.22 -9.50 14.24
N LEU A 36 -20.54 -9.33 14.28
CA LEU A 36 -21.40 -10.15 13.42
C LEU A 36 -21.11 -9.88 11.94
N GLU A 37 -20.97 -8.61 11.59
CA GLU A 37 -20.67 -8.10 10.27
C GLU A 37 -19.31 -8.61 9.78
N GLY A 38 -18.27 -8.51 10.61
CA GLY A 38 -16.94 -9.02 10.30
C GLY A 38 -16.94 -10.53 10.07
N CYS A 39 -17.68 -11.28 10.88
CA CYS A 39 -17.80 -12.73 10.69
C CYS A 39 -18.57 -13.09 9.41
N ILE A 40 -19.64 -12.37 9.07
CA ILE A 40 -20.39 -12.54 7.82
C ILE A 40 -19.50 -12.24 6.61
N GLU A 41 -18.80 -11.11 6.65
CA GLU A 41 -17.88 -10.69 5.59
C GLU A 41 -16.80 -11.75 5.35
N LEU A 42 -16.18 -12.25 6.42
CA LEU A 42 -15.11 -13.24 6.30
C LEU A 42 -15.64 -14.63 5.90
N ALA A 43 -16.82 -15.03 6.39
CA ALA A 43 -17.49 -16.26 5.96
C ALA A 43 -17.84 -16.24 4.47
N TRP A 44 -18.31 -15.09 3.96
CA TRP A 44 -18.57 -14.90 2.53
C TRP A 44 -17.26 -14.92 1.73
N LEU A 45 -16.26 -14.13 2.16
CA LEU A 45 -14.98 -13.99 1.47
C LEU A 45 -14.26 -15.33 1.31
N THR A 46 -14.39 -16.21 2.31
CA THR A 46 -13.77 -17.54 2.33
C THR A 46 -14.68 -18.65 1.80
N GLY A 47 -15.86 -18.30 1.27
CA GLY A 47 -16.76 -19.23 0.61
C GLY A 47 -17.44 -20.24 1.54
N ARG A 48 -17.58 -19.92 2.83
CA ARG A 48 -18.38 -20.71 3.78
C ARG A 48 -19.87 -20.46 3.57
N ILE A 49 -20.24 -19.22 3.25
CA ILE A 49 -21.61 -18.84 2.90
C ILE A 49 -21.69 -18.20 1.51
N VAL A 50 -22.86 -18.31 0.89
CA VAL A 50 -23.24 -17.61 -0.34
C VAL A 50 -24.60 -16.95 -0.15
N PHE A 51 -24.87 -15.89 -0.90
CA PHE A 51 -26.18 -15.25 -0.89
C PHE A 51 -27.04 -15.84 -2.00
N ASP A 52 -28.16 -16.48 -1.65
CA ASP A 52 -29.13 -17.06 -2.60
C ASP A 52 -30.56 -16.69 -2.22
N LYS A 53 -31.35 -16.23 -3.20
CA LYS A 53 -32.76 -15.86 -3.06
C LYS A 53 -33.10 -15.03 -1.81
N GLY A 54 -32.25 -14.08 -1.47
CA GLY A 54 -32.46 -13.17 -0.33
C GLY A 54 -32.00 -13.70 1.02
N ASN A 55 -31.32 -14.86 1.07
CA ASN A 55 -30.84 -15.48 2.30
C ASN A 55 -29.36 -15.82 2.19
N TRP A 56 -28.66 -15.84 3.33
CA TRP A 56 -27.40 -16.55 3.41
C TRP A 56 -27.63 -18.04 3.42
N VAL A 57 -26.79 -18.75 2.70
CA VAL A 57 -26.87 -20.20 2.51
C VAL A 57 -25.48 -20.78 2.69
N ASP A 58 -25.38 -21.90 3.42
CA ASP A 58 -24.13 -22.64 3.54
C ASP A 58 -23.67 -23.11 2.16
N ALA A 59 -22.43 -22.80 1.80
CA ALA A 59 -21.92 -23.06 0.46
C ALA A 59 -21.86 -24.56 0.11
N LYS A 60 -21.77 -25.45 1.12
CA LYS A 60 -21.70 -26.91 0.96
C LYS A 60 -23.07 -27.57 1.11
N THR A 61 -23.77 -27.35 2.23
CA THR A 61 -25.04 -28.05 2.53
C THR A 61 -26.24 -27.47 1.79
N LYS A 62 -26.13 -26.21 1.34
CA LYS A 62 -27.21 -25.43 0.73
C LYS A 62 -28.37 -25.12 1.69
N GLU A 63 -28.16 -25.25 3.00
CA GLU A 63 -29.13 -24.86 4.02
C GLU A 63 -29.08 -23.35 4.27
N ILE A 64 -30.25 -22.77 4.57
CA ILE A 64 -30.35 -21.34 4.93
C ILE A 64 -29.71 -21.12 6.30
N VAL A 65 -28.86 -20.11 6.40
CA VAL A 65 -28.22 -19.68 7.63
C VAL A 65 -28.67 -18.26 7.96
N PRO A 66 -29.52 -18.03 8.98
CA PRO A 66 -29.85 -16.67 9.41
C PRO A 66 -28.59 -15.91 9.85
N ASP A 67 -28.54 -14.59 9.64
CA ASP A 67 -27.36 -13.76 9.96
C ASP A 67 -26.80 -14.03 11.36
N HIS A 68 -27.67 -14.01 12.39
CA HIS A 68 -27.29 -14.25 13.78
C HIS A 68 -26.70 -15.65 14.06
N GLN A 69 -26.88 -16.62 13.16
CA GLN A 69 -26.29 -17.97 13.26
C GLN A 69 -24.95 -18.09 12.53
N VAL A 70 -24.59 -17.13 11.67
CA VAL A 70 -23.30 -17.17 10.93
C VAL A 70 -22.13 -17.20 11.91
N LYS A 71 -22.12 -16.31 12.90
CA LYS A 71 -21.03 -16.25 13.90
C LYS A 71 -20.93 -17.56 14.72
N PRO A 72 -22.00 -18.06 15.38
CA PRO A 72 -21.96 -19.35 16.07
C PRO A 72 -21.55 -20.55 15.20
N HIS A 73 -21.94 -20.58 13.91
CA HIS A 73 -21.64 -21.71 13.03
C HIS A 73 -20.21 -21.71 12.48
N TYR A 74 -19.65 -20.54 12.17
CA TYR A 74 -18.43 -20.45 11.37
C TYR A 74 -17.24 -19.80 12.08
N GLU A 75 -17.43 -19.03 13.16
CA GLU A 75 -16.33 -18.26 13.76
C GLU A 75 -15.19 -19.16 14.25
N GLU A 76 -15.48 -20.28 14.90
CA GLU A 76 -14.45 -21.21 15.38
C GLU A 76 -13.57 -21.74 14.23
N ASP A 77 -14.21 -22.15 13.13
CA ASP A 77 -13.53 -22.64 11.92
C ASP A 77 -12.76 -21.52 11.20
N ILE A 78 -13.32 -20.32 11.13
CA ILE A 78 -12.66 -19.12 10.59
C ILE A 78 -11.39 -18.80 11.40
N LEU A 79 -11.48 -18.77 12.74
CA LEU A 79 -10.34 -18.48 13.62
C LEU A 79 -9.24 -19.54 13.48
N LYS A 80 -9.63 -20.81 13.31
CA LYS A 80 -8.68 -21.91 13.08
C LYS A 80 -7.93 -21.78 11.75
N HIS A 81 -8.58 -21.23 10.73
CA HIS A 81 -8.08 -21.12 9.36
C HIS A 81 -7.75 -19.67 8.95
N SER A 82 -7.46 -18.80 9.91
CA SER A 82 -7.03 -17.40 9.70
C SER A 82 -5.83 -17.07 10.57
N GLY A 83 -5.13 -15.98 10.26
CA GLY A 83 -4.01 -15.47 11.06
C GLY A 83 -2.74 -16.31 10.98
N ILE A 84 -1.93 -16.21 12.04
CA ILE A 84 -0.70 -16.98 12.22
C ILE A 84 -1.06 -18.39 12.69
N ARG A 85 -0.82 -19.38 11.83
CA ARG A 85 -1.14 -20.80 12.08
C ARG A 85 -0.14 -21.72 11.40
N ILE A 86 -0.29 -23.03 11.63
CA ILE A 86 0.53 -24.05 10.95
C ILE A 86 0.31 -23.97 9.44
N VAL A 87 1.38 -24.10 8.65
CA VAL A 87 1.32 -24.05 7.19
C VAL A 87 0.34 -25.11 6.66
N GLU A 88 -0.62 -24.66 5.86
CA GLU A 88 -1.59 -25.50 5.16
C GLU A 88 -1.08 -25.75 3.72
N PRO A 89 -0.65 -26.99 3.38
CA PRO A 89 -0.04 -27.29 2.08
C PRO A 89 -0.90 -26.93 0.87
N GLU A 90 -2.23 -26.97 1.03
CA GLU A 90 -3.21 -26.66 -0.02
C GLU A 90 -3.12 -25.20 -0.50
N LEU A 91 -2.58 -24.29 0.32
CA LEU A 91 -2.39 -22.88 -0.05
C LEU A 91 -1.09 -22.63 -0.82
N PHE A 92 -0.16 -23.60 -0.83
CA PHE A 92 1.22 -23.41 -1.30
C PHE A 92 1.71 -24.54 -2.21
N ASP A 93 0.88 -24.95 -3.17
CA ASP A 93 1.20 -25.97 -4.18
C ASP A 93 1.68 -27.31 -3.60
N GLY A 94 1.13 -27.70 -2.44
CA GLY A 94 1.47 -28.93 -1.74
C GLY A 94 2.73 -28.86 -0.89
N TYR A 95 3.25 -27.65 -0.61
CA TYR A 95 4.39 -27.46 0.29
C TYR A 95 4.06 -27.91 1.72
N ASP A 96 4.70 -28.99 2.14
CA ASP A 96 4.68 -29.48 3.53
C ASP A 96 6.07 -29.28 4.17
N PRO A 97 6.19 -28.41 5.20
CA PRO A 97 7.43 -28.25 5.95
C PRO A 97 7.99 -29.55 6.54
N LYS A 98 7.17 -30.56 6.82
CA LYS A 98 7.63 -31.87 7.32
C LYS A 98 8.20 -32.78 6.23
N ASN A 99 7.97 -32.44 4.96
CA ASN A 99 8.36 -33.27 3.82
C ASN A 99 9.03 -32.45 2.72
N LYS A 100 10.02 -31.63 3.10
CA LYS A 100 10.76 -30.81 2.13
C LYS A 100 11.67 -31.68 1.27
N MET A 101 11.42 -31.70 -0.04
CA MET A 101 12.24 -32.47 -0.99
C MET A 101 13.61 -31.82 -1.22
N VAL A 102 14.67 -32.61 -1.13
CA VAL A 102 16.01 -32.26 -1.62
C VAL A 102 16.59 -33.39 -2.45
N LEU A 103 17.44 -33.05 -3.42
CA LEU A 103 18.17 -34.03 -4.23
C LEU A 103 19.53 -34.33 -3.58
N HIS A 104 19.81 -35.61 -3.36
CA HIS A 104 21.10 -36.08 -2.86
C HIS A 104 21.86 -36.79 -3.99
N GLN A 105 23.09 -36.34 -4.26
CA GLN A 105 23.93 -36.94 -5.30
C GLN A 105 24.64 -38.18 -4.78
N VAL A 106 24.45 -39.30 -5.50
CA VAL A 106 25.04 -40.59 -5.16
C VAL A 106 25.74 -41.16 -6.38
N ALA A 107 27.02 -41.50 -6.24
CA ALA A 107 27.76 -42.24 -7.26
C ALA A 107 27.43 -43.73 -7.16
N ILE A 108 27.08 -44.36 -8.28
CA ILE A 108 26.79 -45.79 -8.29
C ILE A 108 28.08 -46.62 -8.24
N ASP A 109 28.12 -47.58 -7.33
CA ASP A 109 29.28 -48.43 -7.05
C ASP A 109 29.37 -49.66 -7.97
N LYS A 110 28.27 -49.98 -8.64
CA LYS A 110 28.12 -51.07 -9.60
C LYS A 110 27.34 -50.63 -10.83
N LYS A 111 27.47 -51.41 -11.91
CA LYS A 111 26.67 -51.22 -13.12
C LYS A 111 25.18 -51.46 -12.81
N MET A 112 24.30 -50.56 -13.23
CA MET A 112 22.86 -50.70 -13.01
C MET A 112 22.21 -51.65 -14.02
N SER A 113 21.00 -52.11 -13.68
CA SER A 113 20.12 -52.76 -14.66
C SER A 113 19.79 -51.80 -15.81
N PRO A 114 19.63 -52.30 -17.03
CA PRO A 114 19.12 -51.50 -18.14
C PRO A 114 17.80 -50.81 -17.81
N ILE A 115 17.65 -49.57 -18.26
CA ILE A 115 16.41 -48.80 -18.20
C ILE A 115 15.94 -48.61 -19.64
N GLU A 116 14.69 -48.94 -19.92
CA GLU A 116 14.07 -48.73 -21.22
C GLU A 116 13.80 -47.24 -21.43
N VAL A 117 14.07 -46.74 -22.64
CA VAL A 117 13.80 -45.37 -23.07
C VAL A 117 12.96 -45.42 -24.35
N ALA A 118 12.22 -44.35 -24.63
CA ALA A 118 11.23 -44.29 -25.69
C ALA A 118 11.84 -44.59 -27.06
N ASP A 119 13.02 -44.04 -27.34
CA ASP A 119 13.70 -44.23 -28.62
C ASP A 119 15.23 -44.00 -28.53
N ARG A 120 15.88 -44.13 -29.70
CA ARG A 120 17.32 -43.89 -29.84
C ARG A 120 17.70 -42.46 -29.52
N GLU A 121 16.86 -41.49 -29.86
CA GLU A 121 17.16 -40.08 -29.70
C GLU A 121 17.19 -39.71 -28.22
N GLU A 122 16.20 -40.14 -27.44
CA GLU A 122 16.18 -40.00 -25.99
C GLU A 122 17.41 -40.66 -25.34
N ALA A 123 17.77 -41.88 -25.78
CA ALA A 123 18.97 -42.55 -25.30
C ALA A 123 20.25 -41.70 -25.54
N LEU A 124 20.34 -41.07 -26.72
CA LEU A 124 21.45 -40.20 -27.09
C LEU A 124 21.47 -38.91 -26.27
N GLN A 125 20.31 -38.37 -25.90
CA GLN A 125 20.19 -37.21 -25.01
C GLN A 125 20.72 -37.54 -23.61
N PHE A 126 20.34 -38.69 -23.02
CA PHE A 126 20.90 -39.15 -21.74
C PHE A 126 22.42 -39.28 -21.80
N ARG A 127 22.97 -39.84 -22.89
CA ARG A 127 24.43 -39.95 -23.05
C ARG A 127 25.13 -38.61 -23.26
N LYS A 128 24.47 -37.65 -23.88
CA LYS A 128 25.00 -36.29 -24.04
C LYS A 128 25.17 -35.61 -22.67
N GLU A 129 24.19 -35.79 -21.78
CA GLU A 129 24.22 -35.22 -20.42
C GLU A 129 25.17 -35.99 -19.50
N LEU A 130 25.07 -37.31 -19.46
CA LEU A 130 25.81 -38.14 -18.51
C LEU A 130 27.26 -38.38 -18.92
N GLY A 131 27.62 -38.25 -20.20
CA GLY A 131 28.92 -38.62 -20.74
C GLY A 131 28.96 -40.07 -21.25
N LYS A 132 29.72 -40.30 -22.32
CA LYS A 132 29.82 -41.60 -23.01
C LYS A 132 30.43 -42.69 -22.12
N GLU A 133 31.29 -42.29 -21.21
CA GLU A 133 31.97 -43.14 -20.23
C GLU A 133 31.06 -43.60 -19.10
N ASN A 134 29.92 -42.93 -18.88
CA ASN A 134 29.00 -43.16 -17.78
C ASN A 134 27.73 -43.93 -18.18
N VAL A 135 27.36 -43.96 -19.47
CA VAL A 135 26.13 -44.68 -19.89
C VAL A 135 26.32 -45.47 -21.19
N ASP A 136 25.89 -46.73 -21.17
CA ASP A 136 25.75 -47.57 -22.36
C ASP A 136 24.39 -47.32 -23.03
N ILE A 137 24.36 -47.31 -24.37
CA ILE A 137 23.12 -47.31 -25.17
C ILE A 137 23.12 -48.56 -26.06
N PHE A 138 22.02 -49.31 -26.08
CA PHE A 138 21.86 -50.50 -26.93
C PHE A 138 20.37 -50.85 -27.11
N GLN A 139 20.04 -51.70 -28.09
CA GLN A 139 18.71 -52.30 -28.20
C GLN A 139 18.67 -53.66 -27.50
N ASN A 140 17.56 -53.97 -26.83
CA ASN A 140 17.32 -55.30 -26.29
C ASN A 140 16.79 -56.26 -27.38
N ALA A 141 16.55 -57.52 -27.01
CA ALA A 141 16.09 -58.56 -27.94
C ALA A 141 14.70 -58.27 -28.56
N SER A 142 13.86 -57.46 -27.89
CA SER A 142 12.57 -57.00 -28.42
C SER A 142 12.67 -55.73 -29.28
N GLY A 143 13.87 -55.18 -29.49
CA GLY A 143 14.11 -53.98 -30.28
C GLY A 143 13.92 -52.65 -29.53
N ALA A 144 13.57 -52.70 -28.25
CA ALA A 144 13.43 -51.50 -27.41
C ALA A 144 14.81 -50.92 -27.08
N TRP A 145 14.90 -49.58 -27.05
CA TRP A 145 16.13 -48.87 -26.73
C TRP A 145 16.34 -48.83 -25.22
N MET A 146 17.58 -49.11 -24.80
CA MET A 146 17.95 -49.20 -23.40
C MET A 146 19.14 -48.28 -23.13
N ILE A 147 19.10 -47.61 -21.98
CA ILE A 147 20.27 -47.01 -21.35
C ILE A 147 20.75 -47.88 -20.19
N ARG A 148 22.04 -47.87 -19.88
CA ARG A 148 22.58 -48.55 -18.70
C ARG A 148 23.70 -47.74 -18.07
N LEU A 149 23.46 -47.27 -16.85
CA LEU A 149 24.42 -46.49 -16.09
C LEU A 149 25.58 -47.37 -15.61
N ARG A 150 26.80 -46.85 -15.75
CA ARG A 150 28.05 -47.53 -15.41
C ARG A 150 28.53 -47.15 -14.02
N LYS A 151 29.32 -48.02 -13.41
CA LYS A 151 30.01 -47.72 -12.14
C LYS A 151 30.71 -46.35 -12.23
N GLY A 152 30.45 -45.48 -11.26
CA GLY A 152 30.95 -44.10 -11.22
C GLY A 152 29.95 -43.04 -11.72
N SER A 153 28.85 -43.44 -12.36
CA SER A 153 27.79 -42.49 -12.74
C SER A 153 27.14 -41.87 -11.50
N VAL A 154 26.81 -40.58 -11.56
CA VAL A 154 26.17 -39.86 -10.45
C VAL A 154 24.68 -39.74 -10.71
N LEU A 155 23.87 -40.09 -9.70
CA LEU A 155 22.42 -39.96 -9.70
C LEU A 155 21.95 -38.95 -8.66
N ASN A 156 20.88 -38.24 -8.96
CA ASN A 156 20.16 -37.42 -8.00
C ASN A 156 18.99 -38.24 -7.41
N ILE A 157 19.05 -38.55 -6.12
CA ILE A 157 18.00 -39.30 -5.41
C ILE A 157 17.22 -38.33 -4.51
N PRO A 158 15.89 -38.20 -4.67
CA PRO A 158 15.08 -37.40 -3.76
C PRO A 158 15.10 -37.95 -2.33
N ARG A 159 15.23 -37.07 -1.35
CA ARG A 159 15.02 -37.37 0.08
C ARG A 159 14.22 -36.25 0.74
N ALA A 160 13.52 -36.58 1.81
CA ALA A 160 12.72 -35.64 2.60
C ALA A 160 13.53 -35.07 3.78
N LEU A 161 13.33 -33.79 4.07
CA LEU A 161 13.83 -33.10 5.25
C LEU A 161 12.66 -32.60 6.09
N ASN A 162 12.80 -32.71 7.42
CA ASN A 162 11.94 -31.98 8.35
C ASN A 162 12.47 -30.54 8.46
N PHE A 163 11.64 -29.58 8.09
CA PHE A 163 11.93 -28.16 8.23
C PHE A 163 11.36 -27.62 9.55
N ASP A 164 12.11 -26.73 10.19
CA ASP A 164 11.83 -26.22 11.54
C ASP A 164 10.99 -24.93 11.56
N ARG A 165 10.59 -24.40 10.38
CA ARG A 165 9.61 -23.32 10.22
C ARG A 165 8.32 -23.90 9.64
N PHE A 166 7.38 -24.25 10.52
CA PHE A 166 6.09 -24.85 10.12
C PHE A 166 4.90 -23.93 10.40
N VAL A 167 5.13 -22.69 10.82
CA VAL A 167 4.10 -21.68 11.11
C VAL A 167 4.31 -20.48 10.19
N ALA A 168 3.20 -19.88 9.73
CA ALA A 168 3.18 -18.64 8.95
C ALA A 168 1.84 -17.89 9.16
N GLY A 169 1.85 -16.59 8.95
CA GLY A 169 0.64 -15.78 8.72
C GLY A 169 0.10 -16.07 7.34
N GLN A 170 -1.06 -16.72 7.26
CA GLN A 170 -1.60 -17.20 5.99
C GLN A 170 -2.95 -16.53 5.72
N ILE A 171 -3.17 -16.07 4.49
CA ILE A 171 -4.47 -15.57 4.03
C ILE A 171 -5.55 -16.60 4.42
N PRO A 172 -6.76 -16.17 4.85
CA PRO A 172 -7.80 -17.08 5.32
C PRO A 172 -8.11 -18.18 4.30
N THR A 173 -8.13 -19.44 4.77
CA THR A 173 -8.37 -20.58 3.89
C THR A 173 -9.76 -20.49 3.27
N GLY A 174 -9.81 -20.62 1.94
CA GLY A 174 -11.00 -20.43 1.13
C GLY A 174 -11.10 -19.06 0.44
N TRP A 175 -10.19 -18.12 0.73
CA TRP A 175 -10.08 -16.88 -0.06
C TRP A 175 -9.86 -17.21 -1.54
N SER A 176 -10.58 -16.52 -2.42
CA SER A 176 -10.51 -16.76 -3.87
C SER A 176 -10.73 -15.48 -4.66
N ALA A 177 -9.84 -15.20 -5.61
CA ALA A 177 -9.99 -14.08 -6.52
C ALA A 177 -11.13 -14.29 -7.52
N GLU A 178 -11.50 -15.53 -7.82
CA GLU A 178 -12.67 -15.85 -8.66
C GLU A 178 -13.97 -15.37 -7.99
N ARG A 179 -14.08 -15.59 -6.67
CA ARG A 179 -15.23 -15.09 -5.88
C ARG A 179 -15.32 -13.57 -5.91
N LEU A 180 -14.18 -12.89 -5.97
CA LEU A 180 -14.12 -11.45 -6.10
C LEU A 180 -14.42 -10.96 -7.52
N GLY A 181 -14.45 -11.84 -8.52
CA GLY A 181 -14.90 -11.52 -9.88
C GLY A 181 -13.90 -11.73 -11.00
N LEU A 182 -12.71 -12.27 -10.72
CA LEU A 182 -11.79 -12.68 -11.79
C LEU A 182 -12.30 -13.94 -12.48
N SER A 183 -12.04 -14.05 -13.79
CA SER A 183 -12.29 -15.31 -14.49
C SER A 183 -11.32 -16.38 -13.99
N LYS A 184 -11.76 -17.64 -14.04
CA LYS A 184 -10.93 -18.79 -13.68
C LYS A 184 -9.61 -18.82 -14.45
N ASP A 185 -9.67 -18.63 -15.77
CA ASP A 185 -8.48 -18.63 -16.64
C ASP A 185 -7.46 -17.56 -16.25
N LEU A 186 -7.93 -16.37 -15.82
CA LEU A 186 -7.04 -15.30 -15.39
C LEU A 186 -6.49 -15.58 -13.98
N ALA A 187 -7.33 -16.09 -13.07
CA ALA A 187 -6.91 -16.43 -11.71
C ALA A 187 -5.86 -17.55 -11.68
N GLU A 188 -5.91 -18.49 -12.63
CA GLU A 188 -4.94 -19.60 -12.75
C GLU A 188 -3.65 -19.20 -13.51
N SER A 189 -3.71 -18.18 -14.38
CA SER A 189 -2.57 -17.82 -15.25
C SER A 189 -1.58 -16.83 -14.61
N VAL A 190 -2.04 -15.96 -13.72
CA VAL A 190 -1.18 -14.94 -13.09
C VAL A 190 -0.60 -15.41 -11.75
N ASP A 191 0.50 -14.79 -11.33
CA ASP A 191 1.08 -15.06 -10.01
C ASP A 191 0.15 -14.56 -8.88
N PRO A 192 0.07 -15.25 -7.73
CA PRO A 192 -0.79 -14.88 -6.61
C PRO A 192 -0.57 -13.44 -6.11
N THR A 193 0.66 -12.92 -6.21
CA THR A 193 0.95 -11.52 -5.89
C THR A 193 0.11 -10.54 -6.69
N ALA A 194 -0.16 -10.83 -7.98
CA ALA A 194 -1.04 -10.03 -8.82
C ALA A 194 -2.51 -10.12 -8.36
N LEU A 195 -2.96 -11.31 -7.94
CA LEU A 195 -4.31 -11.51 -7.41
C LEU A 195 -4.55 -10.68 -6.15
N TYR A 196 -3.59 -10.69 -5.22
CA TYR A 196 -3.66 -9.90 -3.99
C TYR A 196 -3.64 -8.40 -4.30
N ALA A 197 -2.76 -7.96 -5.21
CA ALA A 197 -2.66 -6.56 -5.60
C ALA A 197 -3.94 -6.04 -6.26
N LEU A 198 -4.58 -6.83 -7.15
CA LEU A 198 -5.85 -6.48 -7.79
C LEU A 198 -6.98 -6.33 -6.76
N ALA A 199 -7.12 -7.31 -5.87
CA ALA A 199 -8.13 -7.27 -4.81
C ALA A 199 -7.92 -6.07 -3.86
N ALA A 200 -6.70 -5.88 -3.35
CA ALA A 200 -6.39 -4.77 -2.45
C ALA A 200 -6.55 -3.39 -3.12
N THR A 201 -6.26 -3.28 -4.42
CA THR A 201 -6.48 -2.04 -5.18
C THR A 201 -7.97 -1.75 -5.35
N MET A 202 -8.79 -2.76 -5.61
CA MET A 202 -10.23 -2.56 -5.72
C MET A 202 -10.85 -2.20 -4.36
N ASP A 203 -10.44 -2.86 -3.28
CA ASP A 203 -10.82 -2.46 -1.91
C ASP A 203 -10.45 -1.00 -1.62
N THR A 204 -9.27 -0.57 -2.08
CA THR A 204 -8.80 0.81 -1.96
C THR A 204 -9.69 1.80 -2.71
N PHE A 205 -10.10 1.49 -3.95
CA PHE A 205 -11.00 2.35 -4.72
C PHE A 205 -12.40 2.39 -4.12
N VAL A 206 -12.94 1.25 -3.67
CA VAL A 206 -14.24 1.19 -2.99
C VAL A 206 -14.19 2.00 -1.69
N ALA A 207 -13.11 1.90 -0.91
CA ALA A 207 -12.91 2.71 0.30
C ALA A 207 -12.82 4.22 0.02
N ALA A 208 -12.44 4.62 -1.19
CA ALA A 208 -12.51 6.01 -1.66
C ALA A 208 -13.90 6.41 -2.21
N GLY A 209 -14.87 5.49 -2.26
CA GLY A 209 -16.17 5.72 -2.89
C GLY A 209 -16.09 5.79 -4.42
N VAL A 210 -15.08 5.16 -5.02
CA VAL A 210 -14.87 5.03 -6.47
C VAL A 210 -15.12 3.58 -6.88
N THR A 211 -16.29 3.33 -7.44
CA THR A 211 -16.74 1.97 -7.83
C THR A 211 -16.42 1.63 -9.29
N ASP A 212 -16.07 2.64 -10.08
CA ASP A 212 -15.56 2.53 -11.45
C ASP A 212 -14.34 3.45 -11.56
N PRO A 213 -13.11 2.93 -11.67
CA PRO A 213 -11.90 3.75 -11.73
C PRO A 213 -11.85 4.72 -12.91
N TYR A 214 -12.60 4.49 -14.00
CA TYR A 214 -12.61 5.44 -15.12
C TYR A 214 -13.28 6.77 -14.75
N GLU A 215 -13.99 6.85 -13.61
CA GLU A 215 -14.47 8.10 -13.02
C GLU A 215 -13.35 9.12 -12.82
N PHE A 216 -12.11 8.67 -12.56
CA PHE A 216 -10.96 9.57 -12.42
C PHE A 216 -10.77 10.46 -13.65
N TYR A 217 -11.01 9.94 -14.86
CA TYR A 217 -10.80 10.66 -16.10
C TYR A 217 -11.81 11.78 -16.36
N GLN A 218 -12.86 11.90 -15.56
CA GLN A 218 -13.69 13.10 -15.51
C GLN A 218 -12.92 14.31 -14.96
N TYR A 219 -11.95 14.06 -14.06
CA TYR A 219 -11.24 15.10 -13.32
C TYR A 219 -9.79 15.28 -13.78
N VAL A 220 -9.12 14.19 -14.11
CA VAL A 220 -7.69 14.18 -14.48
C VAL A 220 -7.45 13.66 -15.88
N HIS A 221 -6.30 14.02 -16.45
CA HIS A 221 -5.86 13.46 -17.73
C HIS A 221 -5.39 12.02 -17.56
N VAL A 222 -5.40 11.21 -18.63
CA VAL A 222 -4.98 9.79 -18.57
C VAL A 222 -3.54 9.60 -18.09
N SER A 223 -2.69 10.62 -18.28
CA SER A 223 -1.30 10.63 -17.82
C SER A 223 -1.10 11.02 -16.35
N GLU A 224 -2.17 11.41 -15.63
CA GLU A 224 -2.08 11.96 -14.27
C GLU A 224 -2.45 10.94 -13.18
N ILE A 225 -2.59 9.66 -13.53
CA ILE A 225 -2.80 8.56 -12.59
C ILE A 225 -1.55 7.68 -12.59
N GLY A 226 -0.84 7.63 -11.48
CA GLY A 226 0.37 6.83 -11.33
C GLY A 226 0.14 5.56 -10.52
N ASN A 227 1.07 4.61 -10.65
CA ASN A 227 1.19 3.45 -9.78
C ASN A 227 2.64 3.29 -9.33
N THR A 228 2.88 3.40 -8.02
CA THR A 228 4.20 3.23 -7.41
C THR A 228 4.23 2.05 -6.46
N SER A 229 3.20 1.20 -6.43
CA SER A 229 3.24 -0.05 -5.65
C SER A 229 4.37 -0.96 -6.12
N GLY A 230 4.96 -1.71 -5.17
CA GLY A 230 6.11 -2.57 -5.43
C GLY A 230 6.13 -3.83 -4.56
N GLY A 231 7.10 -4.70 -4.80
CA GLY A 231 7.31 -5.93 -4.04
C GLY A 231 8.78 -6.15 -3.71
N GLY A 232 9.05 -7.00 -2.72
CA GLY A 232 10.42 -7.34 -2.33
C GLY A 232 11.05 -8.39 -3.24
N MET A 233 10.28 -9.39 -3.68
CA MET A 233 10.80 -10.55 -4.41
C MET A 233 10.07 -10.86 -5.72
N GLY A 234 8.86 -10.30 -5.94
CA GLY A 234 8.08 -10.52 -7.15
C GLY A 234 7.30 -11.83 -7.11
N GLY A 235 7.00 -12.40 -8.30
CA GLY A 235 6.19 -13.61 -8.41
C GLY A 235 6.95 -14.88 -8.06
N MET A 236 6.83 -15.33 -6.81
CA MET A 236 7.58 -16.48 -6.28
C MET A 236 7.11 -17.81 -6.86
N ARG A 237 5.81 -17.96 -7.17
CA ARG A 237 5.29 -19.18 -7.79
C ARG A 237 5.82 -19.31 -9.22
N ALA A 238 5.76 -18.20 -9.96
CA ALA A 238 6.35 -18.10 -11.29
C ALA A 238 7.87 -18.40 -11.27
N LEU A 239 8.60 -17.92 -10.25
CA LEU A 239 10.02 -18.21 -10.07
C LEU A 239 10.28 -19.71 -9.89
N SER A 240 9.49 -20.38 -9.05
CA SER A 240 9.57 -21.84 -8.86
C SER A 240 9.26 -22.59 -10.17
N HIS A 241 8.30 -22.11 -10.96
CA HIS A 241 8.00 -22.70 -12.26
C HIS A 241 9.21 -22.66 -13.21
N ILE A 242 9.87 -21.51 -13.37
CA ILE A 242 10.94 -21.37 -14.35
C ILE A 242 12.26 -22.05 -13.93
N TYR A 243 12.53 -22.17 -12.63
CA TYR A 243 13.77 -22.78 -12.14
C TYR A 243 13.58 -24.24 -11.71
N LYS A 244 12.63 -24.51 -10.81
CA LYS A 244 12.45 -25.85 -10.22
C LYS A 244 11.66 -26.76 -11.15
N ASN A 245 10.49 -26.34 -11.63
CA ASN A 245 9.64 -27.21 -12.44
C ASN A 245 10.30 -27.53 -13.79
N ARG A 246 10.83 -26.53 -14.50
CA ARG A 246 11.54 -26.77 -15.77
C ARG A 246 12.77 -27.67 -15.61
N LEU A 247 13.56 -27.50 -14.54
CA LEU A 247 14.70 -28.39 -14.26
C LEU A 247 14.25 -29.85 -14.03
N LEU A 248 13.08 -30.05 -13.42
CA LEU A 248 12.49 -31.37 -13.19
C LEU A 248 11.69 -31.91 -14.39
N GLY A 249 11.67 -31.21 -15.53
CA GLY A 249 10.86 -31.58 -16.70
C GLY A 249 9.35 -31.49 -16.46
N LYS A 250 8.91 -30.80 -15.40
CA LYS A 250 7.49 -30.57 -15.12
C LYS A 250 6.94 -29.47 -16.05
N PRO A 251 5.65 -29.54 -16.43
CA PRO A 251 5.00 -28.46 -17.16
C PRO A 251 5.08 -27.14 -16.41
N ALA A 252 5.31 -26.05 -17.16
CA ALA A 252 5.26 -24.67 -16.68
C ALA A 252 4.70 -23.80 -17.80
N PRO A 253 3.94 -22.72 -17.50
CA PRO A 253 3.47 -21.78 -18.51
C PRO A 253 4.63 -21.25 -19.36
N SER A 254 4.39 -21.06 -20.67
CA SER A 254 5.40 -20.56 -21.60
C SER A 254 5.83 -19.13 -21.28
N ASP A 255 4.88 -18.33 -20.80
CA ASP A 255 4.99 -16.92 -20.43
C ASP A 255 5.31 -16.70 -18.93
N ALA A 256 5.56 -17.77 -18.16
CA ALA A 256 5.83 -17.69 -16.71
C ALA A 256 6.93 -16.68 -16.31
N LEU A 257 7.87 -16.36 -17.21
CA LEU A 257 8.91 -15.35 -16.93
C LEU A 257 8.32 -13.96 -16.65
N GLN A 258 7.26 -13.56 -17.35
CA GLN A 258 6.68 -12.22 -17.18
C GLN A 258 6.09 -12.04 -15.77
N GLU A 259 5.55 -13.12 -15.20
CA GLU A 259 4.93 -13.13 -13.87
C GLU A 259 5.98 -13.10 -12.74
N VAL A 260 7.26 -13.33 -13.03
CA VAL A 260 8.35 -13.17 -12.05
C VAL A 260 8.62 -11.69 -11.76
N PHE A 261 8.42 -10.80 -12.73
CA PHE A 261 8.82 -9.41 -12.60
C PHE A 261 8.02 -8.68 -11.53
N ILE A 262 8.73 -7.93 -10.69
CA ILE A 262 8.12 -7.19 -9.59
C ILE A 262 7.12 -6.15 -10.12
N ASN A 263 7.31 -5.59 -11.33
CA ASN A 263 6.39 -4.61 -11.91
C ASN A 263 5.16 -5.23 -12.60
N THR A 264 4.98 -6.54 -12.58
CA THR A 264 3.85 -7.21 -13.23
C THR A 264 2.53 -7.03 -12.47
N PRO A 265 2.45 -7.15 -11.12
CA PRO A 265 1.24 -6.80 -10.37
C PRO A 265 0.68 -5.38 -10.64
N PRO A 266 1.46 -4.28 -10.61
CA PRO A 266 0.95 -2.96 -10.98
C PRO A 266 0.62 -2.83 -12.47
N ALA A 267 1.27 -3.61 -13.35
CA ALA A 267 0.89 -3.67 -14.77
C ALA A 267 -0.50 -4.31 -14.94
N TRP A 268 -0.79 -5.43 -14.25
CA TRP A 268 -2.12 -6.04 -14.23
C TRP A 268 -3.18 -5.11 -13.68
N VAL A 269 -2.89 -4.36 -12.62
CA VAL A 269 -3.78 -3.30 -12.11
C VAL A 269 -4.09 -2.28 -13.20
N ASN A 270 -3.09 -1.83 -13.96
CA ASN A 270 -3.33 -0.88 -15.05
C ASN A 270 -4.16 -1.49 -16.18
N MET A 271 -3.77 -2.68 -16.65
CA MET A 271 -4.39 -3.37 -17.78
C MET A 271 -5.84 -3.77 -17.51
N LEU A 272 -6.18 -4.15 -16.28
CA LEU A 272 -7.50 -4.68 -15.93
C LEU A 272 -8.44 -3.65 -15.31
N LEU A 273 -7.93 -2.57 -14.69
CA LEU A 273 -8.78 -1.63 -13.93
C LEU A 273 -8.71 -0.18 -14.44
N LEU A 274 -7.54 0.31 -14.84
CA LEU A 274 -7.31 1.76 -14.97
C LEU A 274 -7.20 2.25 -16.41
N SER A 275 -6.46 1.55 -17.28
CA SER A 275 -6.08 2.06 -18.60
C SER A 275 -5.45 3.46 -18.55
N SER A 276 -4.60 3.68 -17.54
CA SER A 276 -3.84 4.92 -17.40
C SER A 276 -2.56 4.88 -18.22
N SER A 277 -2.14 6.07 -18.66
CA SER A 277 -0.86 6.33 -19.32
C SER A 277 0.04 7.22 -18.44
N GLY A 278 -0.15 7.17 -17.12
CA GLY A 278 0.65 7.93 -16.16
C GLY A 278 1.88 7.18 -15.65
N PRO A 279 2.60 7.75 -14.66
CA PRO A 279 3.86 7.18 -14.18
C PRO A 279 3.71 5.80 -13.55
N ILE A 280 4.54 4.85 -13.97
CA ILE A 280 4.72 3.55 -13.30
C ILE A 280 6.15 3.47 -12.75
N LYS A 281 6.30 3.41 -11.43
CA LYS A 281 7.62 3.36 -10.75
C LYS A 281 7.57 2.33 -9.64
N THR A 282 7.99 1.11 -9.92
CA THR A 282 7.87 -0.02 -8.99
C THR A 282 9.13 -0.16 -8.14
N PRO A 283 9.13 0.27 -6.86
CA PRO A 283 10.30 0.19 -5.99
C PRO A 283 10.55 -1.24 -5.50
N VAL A 284 11.78 -1.47 -5.03
CA VAL A 284 12.23 -2.69 -4.37
C VAL A 284 13.07 -2.29 -3.16
N GLY A 285 12.41 -2.26 -2.00
CA GLY A 285 12.99 -1.87 -0.70
C GLY A 285 13.00 -3.03 0.30
N ALA A 286 12.93 -4.28 -0.18
CA ALA A 286 12.67 -5.45 0.64
C ALA A 286 11.46 -5.23 1.58
N CYS A 287 11.65 -5.34 2.90
CA CYS A 287 10.58 -5.13 3.89
C CYS A 287 10.09 -3.68 4.02
N ALA A 288 10.82 -2.71 3.47
CA ALA A 288 10.45 -1.29 3.46
C ALA A 288 9.81 -0.83 2.14
N THR A 289 9.61 -1.72 1.17
CA THR A 289 9.10 -1.39 -0.17
C THR A 289 7.84 -0.53 -0.15
N ALA A 290 6.83 -0.86 0.67
CA ALA A 290 5.62 -0.04 0.74
C ALA A 290 5.86 1.37 1.31
N ALA A 291 6.84 1.58 2.20
CA ALA A 291 7.18 2.92 2.67
C ALA A 291 7.88 3.74 1.57
N GLU A 292 8.78 3.13 0.80
CA GLU A 292 9.39 3.73 -0.39
C GLU A 292 8.33 4.04 -1.46
N SER A 293 7.34 3.18 -1.61
CA SER A 293 6.21 3.39 -2.52
C SER A 293 5.42 4.66 -2.18
N VAL A 294 5.13 4.90 -0.89
CA VAL A 294 4.47 6.14 -0.42
C VAL A 294 5.35 7.35 -0.69
N ASP A 295 6.66 7.27 -0.42
CA ASP A 295 7.62 8.34 -0.68
C ASP A 295 7.64 8.74 -2.16
N ILE A 296 7.87 7.77 -3.04
CA ILE A 296 7.87 7.98 -4.50
C ILE A 296 6.50 8.49 -4.98
N GLY A 297 5.40 7.99 -4.41
CA GLY A 297 4.04 8.43 -4.74
C GLY A 297 3.80 9.90 -4.37
N ALA A 298 4.16 10.29 -3.14
CA ALA A 298 4.04 11.65 -2.66
C ALA A 298 4.89 12.63 -3.51
N GLU A 299 6.15 12.28 -3.82
CA GLU A 299 7.01 13.08 -4.70
C GLU A 299 6.47 13.16 -6.14
N THR A 300 5.88 12.08 -6.64
CA THR A 300 5.27 12.06 -7.99
C THR A 300 4.09 13.01 -8.08
N ILE A 301 3.30 13.13 -7.01
CA ILE A 301 2.21 14.11 -6.91
C ILE A 301 2.76 15.53 -6.77
N LYS A 302 3.66 15.77 -5.82
CA LYS A 302 4.25 17.11 -5.57
C LYS A 302 4.98 17.68 -6.79
N SER A 303 5.66 16.83 -7.56
CA SER A 303 6.32 17.21 -8.82
C SER A 303 5.36 17.48 -9.99
N GLY A 304 4.06 17.22 -9.83
CA GLY A 304 3.03 17.42 -10.86
C GLY A 304 3.03 16.38 -11.97
N LYS A 305 3.75 15.25 -11.80
CA LYS A 305 3.75 14.14 -12.77
C LYS A 305 2.49 13.29 -12.68
N ALA A 306 1.84 13.26 -11.52
CA ALA A 306 0.54 12.66 -11.32
C ALA A 306 -0.28 13.53 -10.35
N ARG A 307 -1.58 13.31 -10.31
CA ARG A 307 -2.50 13.87 -9.30
C ARG A 307 -3.11 12.79 -8.42
N ILE A 308 -3.12 11.55 -8.93
CA ILE A 308 -3.59 10.35 -8.26
C ILE A 308 -2.46 9.33 -8.31
N CYS A 309 -2.16 8.65 -7.22
CA CYS A 309 -1.13 7.61 -7.19
C CYS A 309 -1.55 6.43 -6.33
N ILE A 310 -1.52 5.23 -6.90
CA ILE A 310 -1.69 3.98 -6.14
C ILE A 310 -0.32 3.64 -5.56
N VAL A 311 -0.28 3.51 -4.24
CA VAL A 311 0.93 3.20 -3.49
C VAL A 311 0.67 1.96 -2.63
N GLY A 312 1.73 1.28 -2.21
CA GLY A 312 1.62 0.13 -1.32
C GLY A 312 2.66 -0.95 -1.62
N GLY A 313 2.34 -2.18 -1.23
CA GLY A 313 3.20 -3.31 -1.55
C GLY A 313 2.53 -4.67 -1.46
N TYR A 314 3.21 -5.66 -2.03
CA TYR A 314 2.77 -7.05 -2.12
C TYR A 314 3.98 -7.98 -2.05
N ASP A 315 3.80 -9.17 -1.49
CA ASP A 315 4.74 -10.29 -1.60
C ASP A 315 4.01 -11.59 -1.20
N ASP A 316 4.53 -12.71 -1.70
CA ASP A 316 3.99 -14.04 -1.37
C ASP A 316 4.82 -14.77 -0.30
N PHE A 317 4.33 -15.94 0.10
CA PHE A 317 5.00 -16.91 0.96
C PHE A 317 5.10 -18.25 0.21
N GLY A 318 6.23 -18.93 0.35
CA GLY A 318 6.46 -20.22 -0.31
C GLY A 318 7.69 -20.94 0.24
N GLU A 319 7.85 -22.20 -0.20
CA GLU A 319 8.88 -23.14 0.28
C GLU A 319 10.30 -22.55 0.22
N GLU A 320 10.68 -22.03 -0.95
CA GLU A 320 12.04 -21.57 -1.23
C GLU A 320 12.37 -20.36 -0.36
N CYS A 321 11.45 -19.38 -0.32
CA CYS A 321 11.61 -18.17 0.48
C CYS A 321 11.76 -18.49 1.97
N SER A 322 10.89 -19.38 2.49
CA SER A 322 10.91 -19.71 3.90
C SER A 322 12.19 -20.41 4.32
N ASN A 323 12.69 -21.33 3.47
CA ASN A 323 13.97 -21.98 3.68
C ASN A 323 15.13 -20.98 3.77
N GLU A 324 15.22 -20.03 2.83
CA GLU A 324 16.32 -19.06 2.82
C GLU A 324 16.27 -18.09 4.00
N PHE A 325 15.08 -17.65 4.42
CA PHE A 325 14.95 -16.84 5.64
C PHE A 325 15.36 -17.60 6.91
N ALA A 326 15.11 -18.91 6.96
CA ALA A 326 15.58 -19.75 8.05
C ALA A 326 17.10 -19.93 8.03
N GLN A 327 17.73 -20.10 6.85
CA GLN A 327 19.19 -20.17 6.72
C GLN A 327 19.87 -18.86 7.19
N MET A 328 19.21 -17.72 6.96
CA MET A 328 19.66 -16.42 7.48
C MET A 328 19.39 -16.23 8.97
N LYS A 329 18.71 -17.17 9.64
CA LYS A 329 18.28 -17.09 11.05
C LYS A 329 17.42 -15.86 11.33
N ALA A 330 16.65 -15.43 10.33
CA ALA A 330 15.81 -14.23 10.44
C ALA A 330 14.42 -14.56 11.00
N THR A 331 13.90 -15.75 10.69
CA THR A 331 12.58 -16.22 11.12
C THR A 331 12.61 -16.99 12.42
N SER A 332 11.49 -16.92 13.15
CA SER A 332 11.27 -17.61 14.42
C SER A 332 11.23 -19.13 14.23
N ASP A 333 11.96 -19.88 15.07
CA ASP A 333 12.04 -21.34 15.02
C ASP A 333 10.81 -21.98 15.66
N SER A 334 9.89 -22.49 14.84
CA SER A 334 8.61 -23.02 15.29
C SER A 334 8.78 -24.24 16.22
N VAL A 335 9.81 -25.07 16.02
CA VAL A 335 10.10 -26.23 16.90
C VAL A 335 10.54 -25.73 18.27
N LYS A 336 11.44 -24.75 18.31
CA LYS A 336 11.89 -24.15 19.56
C LYS A 336 10.76 -23.41 20.29
N GLU A 337 9.93 -22.68 19.57
CA GLU A 337 8.77 -21.97 20.12
C GLU A 337 7.77 -22.96 20.75
N ALA A 338 7.42 -24.04 20.04
CA ALA A 338 6.57 -25.10 20.58
C ALA A 338 7.21 -25.80 21.80
N GLY A 339 8.54 -26.01 21.78
CA GLY A 339 9.29 -26.53 22.92
C GLY A 339 9.26 -25.60 24.16
N MET A 340 8.96 -24.32 23.98
CA MET A 340 8.71 -23.35 25.06
C MET A 340 7.22 -23.26 25.45
N GLY A 341 6.36 -24.14 24.92
CA GLY A 341 4.93 -24.21 25.24
C GLY A 341 4.07 -23.15 24.55
N ARG A 342 4.51 -22.64 23.38
CA ARG A 342 3.83 -21.54 22.67
C ARG A 342 2.95 -22.05 21.56
N GLU A 343 1.75 -21.50 21.49
CA GLU A 343 0.85 -21.72 20.37
C GLU A 343 1.30 -20.90 19.14
N PRO A 344 0.98 -21.32 17.90
CA PRO A 344 1.36 -20.62 16.68
C PRO A 344 1.08 -19.11 16.71
N LYS A 345 -0.10 -18.72 17.19
CA LYS A 345 -0.55 -17.32 17.32
C LYS A 345 0.35 -16.46 18.21
N GLU A 346 1.10 -17.08 19.11
CA GLU A 346 1.97 -16.39 20.06
C GLU A 346 3.42 -16.32 19.56
N MET A 347 3.78 -17.01 18.48
CA MET A 347 5.18 -17.12 18.03
C MET A 347 5.73 -15.81 17.44
N CYS A 348 4.86 -14.87 17.05
CA CYS A 348 5.26 -13.50 16.69
C CYS A 348 5.00 -12.55 17.85
N ARG A 349 6.07 -12.17 18.55
CA ARG A 349 6.00 -11.37 19.80
C ARG A 349 7.02 -10.23 19.86
N PRO A 350 6.87 -9.20 19.01
CA PRO A 350 7.76 -8.05 18.97
C PRO A 350 7.94 -7.39 20.35
N CYS A 351 9.13 -6.86 20.60
CA CYS A 351 9.52 -6.17 21.84
C CYS A 351 9.55 -7.05 23.12
N SER A 352 9.15 -8.32 23.06
CA SER A 352 9.19 -9.23 24.21
C SER A 352 10.61 -9.67 24.59
N THR A 353 10.84 -10.08 25.84
CA THR A 353 12.17 -10.61 26.25
C THR A 353 12.56 -11.84 25.44
N THR A 354 11.57 -12.65 25.07
CA THR A 354 11.77 -13.98 24.50
C THR A 354 11.49 -14.05 23.00
N ARG A 355 11.49 -12.89 22.33
CA ARG A 355 11.37 -12.78 20.87
C ARG A 355 12.46 -13.56 20.14
N GLY A 356 12.05 -14.35 19.15
CA GLY A 356 12.88 -15.39 18.51
C GLY A 356 13.23 -15.14 17.04
N GLY A 357 12.69 -14.09 16.41
CA GLY A 357 12.69 -13.90 14.97
C GLY A 357 11.30 -13.48 14.49
N PHE A 358 11.18 -13.12 13.22
CA PHE A 358 9.87 -12.78 12.67
C PHE A 358 9.11 -14.01 12.19
N MET A 359 7.79 -13.88 12.12
CA MET A 359 6.92 -14.89 11.51
C MET A 359 6.59 -14.44 10.10
N GLU A 360 6.84 -15.28 9.09
CA GLU A 360 6.53 -14.91 7.71
C GLU A 360 5.04 -14.81 7.47
N SER A 361 4.66 -13.95 6.54
CA SER A 361 3.29 -13.83 6.02
C SER A 361 3.34 -13.51 4.53
N HIS A 362 2.15 -13.41 3.92
CA HIS A 362 1.93 -13.01 2.54
C HIS A 362 0.65 -12.19 2.35
N GLY A 363 0.58 -11.47 1.23
CA GLY A 363 -0.59 -10.68 0.82
C GLY A 363 -0.21 -9.36 0.18
N ALA A 364 -1.15 -8.40 0.19
CA ALA A 364 -0.96 -7.07 -0.37
C ALA A 364 -1.62 -6.01 0.50
N GLY A 365 -1.11 -4.79 0.45
CA GLY A 365 -1.74 -3.60 1.02
C GLY A 365 -1.56 -2.44 0.07
N MET A 366 -2.63 -1.65 -0.13
CA MET A 366 -2.66 -0.54 -1.07
C MET A 366 -3.31 0.69 -0.44
N GLN A 367 -2.88 1.87 -0.88
CA GLN A 367 -3.47 3.16 -0.58
C GLN A 367 -3.61 4.00 -1.85
N LEU A 368 -4.61 4.87 -1.86
CA LEU A 368 -4.81 5.87 -2.91
C LEU A 368 -4.35 7.24 -2.41
N LEU A 369 -3.24 7.72 -2.95
CA LEU A 369 -2.76 9.08 -2.70
C LEU A 369 -3.32 10.04 -3.74
N MET A 370 -3.69 11.23 -3.29
CA MET A 370 -4.15 12.31 -4.17
C MET A 370 -3.65 13.67 -3.66
N ASP A 371 -3.58 14.67 -4.54
CA ASP A 371 -3.53 16.05 -4.07
C ASP A 371 -4.86 16.42 -3.38
N ALA A 372 -4.77 17.17 -2.28
CA ALA A 372 -5.92 17.52 -1.45
C ALA A 372 -6.99 18.29 -2.24
N GLN A 373 -6.57 19.18 -3.15
CA GLN A 373 -7.49 19.91 -4.01
C GLN A 373 -8.37 18.94 -4.83
N LEU A 374 -7.76 17.94 -5.48
CA LEU A 374 -8.50 16.95 -6.26
C LEU A 374 -9.44 16.11 -5.38
N ALA A 375 -8.98 15.69 -4.20
CA ALA A 375 -9.79 14.89 -3.28
C ALA A 375 -11.06 15.64 -2.85
N LEU A 376 -10.93 16.94 -2.54
CA LEU A 376 -12.05 17.83 -2.22
C LEU A 376 -12.95 18.08 -3.44
N GLU A 377 -12.36 18.35 -4.61
CA GLU A 377 -13.07 18.53 -5.89
C GLU A 377 -13.88 17.30 -6.30
N MET A 378 -13.42 16.10 -5.95
CA MET A 378 -14.14 14.85 -6.19
C MET A 378 -15.13 14.54 -5.05
N GLY A 379 -14.96 15.13 -3.87
CA GLY A 379 -15.76 14.82 -2.68
C GLY A 379 -15.41 13.46 -2.07
N LEU A 380 -14.16 13.01 -2.21
CA LEU A 380 -13.68 11.72 -1.69
C LEU A 380 -13.50 11.79 -0.17
N PRO A 381 -13.65 10.67 0.57
CA PRO A 381 -13.19 10.61 1.95
C PRO A 381 -11.69 10.88 2.02
N ILE A 382 -11.25 11.51 3.10
CA ILE A 382 -9.84 11.78 3.40
C ILE A 382 -9.54 11.11 4.73
N TYR A 383 -8.70 10.08 4.71
CA TYR A 383 -8.38 9.26 5.89
C TYR A 383 -7.18 9.77 6.67
N GLY A 384 -6.32 10.56 6.04
CA GLY A 384 -5.13 11.12 6.65
C GLY A 384 -4.32 11.95 5.65
N ILE A 385 -3.52 12.86 6.17
CA ILE A 385 -2.60 13.71 5.40
C ILE A 385 -1.23 13.06 5.47
N VAL A 386 -0.58 12.84 4.33
CA VAL A 386 0.81 12.39 4.25
C VAL A 386 1.71 13.62 4.44
N ALA A 387 2.06 13.93 5.69
CA ALA A 387 2.76 15.16 6.05
C ALA A 387 4.28 15.06 5.75
N LEU A 388 4.88 13.90 6.00
CA LEU A 388 6.28 13.62 5.69
C LEU A 388 6.43 12.19 5.19
N THR A 389 7.26 12.01 4.19
CA THR A 389 7.86 10.75 3.80
C THR A 389 9.37 10.94 3.73
N ASN A 390 10.13 9.92 4.10
CA ASN A 390 11.57 9.95 3.92
C ASN A 390 12.11 8.52 3.83
N THR A 391 13.09 8.32 2.96
CA THR A 391 13.88 7.09 2.88
C THR A 391 15.33 7.37 3.26
N ALA A 392 16.01 6.38 3.84
CA ALA A 392 17.41 6.54 4.23
C ALA A 392 18.17 5.21 4.17
N THR A 393 19.37 5.26 3.60
CA THR A 393 20.41 4.25 3.80
C THR A 393 21.06 4.42 5.18
N ASP A 394 22.07 3.62 5.51
CA ASP A 394 22.78 3.75 6.79
C ASP A 394 24.24 4.19 6.58
N LYS A 395 25.18 3.25 6.64
CA LYS A 395 26.62 3.53 6.62
C LYS A 395 27.40 2.33 6.10
N ASN A 396 28.73 2.44 6.08
CA ASN A 396 29.60 1.32 5.76
C ASN A 396 29.33 0.10 6.66
N GLY A 397 29.13 -1.06 6.04
CA GLY A 397 28.83 -2.30 6.76
C GLY A 397 29.05 -3.52 5.87
N ARG A 398 29.07 -4.70 6.48
CA ARG A 398 29.23 -6.00 5.79
C ARG A 398 28.06 -6.96 6.02
N SER A 399 26.97 -6.47 6.65
CA SER A 399 25.79 -7.28 6.98
C SER A 399 24.54 -6.62 6.38
N VAL A 400 24.11 -7.13 5.23
CA VAL A 400 22.91 -6.64 4.50
C VAL A 400 21.62 -6.70 5.33
N PRO A 401 21.37 -7.73 6.17
CA PRO A 401 20.16 -7.79 7.00
C PRO A 401 20.17 -6.89 8.24
N ALA A 402 21.28 -6.21 8.54
CA ALA A 402 21.39 -5.45 9.78
C ALA A 402 20.57 -4.14 9.68
N PRO A 403 19.67 -3.86 10.65
CA PRO A 403 18.94 -2.60 10.68
C PRO A 403 19.89 -1.45 11.05
N GLY A 404 19.69 -0.30 10.39
CA GLY A 404 20.51 0.91 10.56
C GLY A 404 19.81 2.03 11.31
N GLN A 405 20.52 3.12 11.58
CA GLN A 405 20.01 4.33 12.24
C GLN A 405 19.87 5.53 11.30
N GLY A 406 20.12 5.39 9.99
CA GLY A 406 20.04 6.50 9.03
C GLY A 406 18.73 7.28 9.00
N ILE A 407 17.59 6.64 9.35
CA ILE A 407 16.30 7.33 9.50
C ILE A 407 16.30 8.42 10.58
N LEU A 408 17.26 8.44 11.52
CA LEU A 408 17.48 9.58 12.43
C LEU A 408 17.57 10.93 11.70
N THR A 409 17.97 10.93 10.43
CA THR A 409 18.13 12.14 9.62
C THR A 409 16.83 12.91 9.38
N THR A 410 15.65 12.32 9.58
CA THR A 410 14.37 13.06 9.55
C THR A 410 14.20 14.02 10.71
N ALA A 411 14.93 13.81 11.81
CA ALA A 411 14.97 14.70 12.96
C ALA A 411 16.17 15.66 12.93
N ARG A 412 16.97 15.71 11.84
CA ARG A 412 18.20 16.52 11.82
C ARG A 412 17.91 18.01 11.96
N GLU A 413 18.47 18.66 12.97
CA GLU A 413 18.49 20.12 13.10
C GLU A 413 19.78 20.61 13.78
N ALA A 414 20.26 21.78 13.36
CA ALA A 414 21.41 22.46 13.92
C ALA A 414 20.95 23.34 15.08
N LEU A 415 20.90 22.77 16.29
CA LEU A 415 20.64 23.54 17.50
C LEU A 415 21.92 24.30 17.89
N SER A 416 21.88 25.64 17.85
CA SER A 416 22.87 26.41 18.60
C SER A 416 22.42 26.44 20.07
N GLY A 417 23.30 26.07 21.00
CA GLY A 417 22.94 25.76 22.41
C GLY A 417 22.32 26.87 23.25
N ASN A 418 21.87 27.98 22.65
CA ASN A 418 21.13 29.09 23.25
C ASN A 418 20.23 29.85 22.22
N SER A 419 20.05 29.35 20.99
CA SER A 419 19.20 30.05 20.00
C SER A 419 17.72 29.89 20.32
N LYS A 420 16.98 30.99 20.21
CA LYS A 420 15.52 30.96 20.14
C LYS A 420 15.10 30.08 18.95
N PRO A 421 13.92 29.43 19.02
CA PRO A 421 13.35 28.73 17.86
C PRO A 421 13.31 29.64 16.64
N SER A 422 13.47 29.06 15.45
CA SER A 422 13.35 29.80 14.19
C SER A 422 12.00 30.54 14.17
N PRO A 423 11.96 31.84 13.81
CA PRO A 423 10.71 32.58 13.63
C PRO A 423 9.77 31.91 12.62
N LEU A 424 10.32 31.11 11.69
CA LEU A 424 9.53 30.35 10.73
C LEU A 424 8.64 29.27 11.37
N LEU A 425 8.93 28.82 12.60
CA LEU A 425 8.04 27.88 13.31
C LEU A 425 6.78 28.56 13.83
N ASP A 426 6.77 29.90 13.96
CA ASP A 426 5.59 30.68 14.33
C ASP A 426 4.67 30.85 13.12
N VAL A 427 3.44 30.32 13.23
CA VAL A 427 2.44 30.39 12.17
C VAL A 427 1.94 31.82 11.93
N GLU A 428 1.87 32.66 12.97
CA GLU A 428 1.42 34.05 12.86
C GLU A 428 2.47 34.90 12.13
N TYR A 429 3.76 34.66 12.42
CA TYR A 429 4.85 35.27 11.68
C TYR A 429 4.76 34.92 10.18
N ARG A 430 4.65 33.63 9.85
CA ARG A 430 4.52 33.20 8.45
C ARG A 430 3.26 33.75 7.79
N ARG A 431 2.15 33.87 8.53
CA ARG A 431 0.90 34.45 8.03
C ARG A 431 1.08 35.91 7.64
N HIS A 432 1.69 36.71 8.52
CA HIS A 432 1.98 38.11 8.23
C HIS A 432 2.85 38.26 6.98
N GLN A 433 3.94 37.49 6.86
CA GLN A 433 4.81 37.55 5.67
C GLN A 433 4.08 37.15 4.38
N PHE A 434 3.22 36.13 4.45
CA PHE A 434 2.40 35.71 3.33
C PHE A 434 1.41 36.80 2.89
N ASP A 435 0.79 37.51 3.84
CA ASP A 435 -0.15 38.60 3.55
C ASP A 435 0.52 39.81 2.87
N ASP A 436 1.72 40.18 3.33
CA ASP A 436 2.54 41.22 2.68
C ASP A 436 2.88 40.84 1.23
N GLU A 437 3.24 39.57 1.00
CA GLU A 437 3.57 39.08 -0.34
C GLU A 437 2.33 39.03 -1.25
N LEU A 438 1.16 38.65 -0.71
CA LEU A 438 -0.10 38.72 -1.44
C LEU A 438 -0.44 40.16 -1.85
N GLU A 439 -0.29 41.13 -0.95
CA GLU A 439 -0.54 42.55 -1.28
C GLU A 439 0.39 43.04 -2.40
N SER A 440 1.67 42.63 -2.38
CA SER A 440 2.63 42.92 -3.44
C SER A 440 2.22 42.29 -4.78
N ILE A 441 1.75 41.04 -4.77
CA ILE A 441 1.24 40.34 -5.97
C ILE A 441 0.00 41.05 -6.52
N GLU A 442 -0.92 41.51 -5.68
CA GLU A 442 -2.10 42.26 -6.12
C GLU A 442 -1.72 43.61 -6.75
N LYS A 443 -0.79 44.35 -6.13
CA LYS A 443 -0.25 45.59 -6.71
C LYS A 443 0.40 45.35 -8.08
N TRP A 444 1.17 44.26 -8.22
CA TRP A 444 1.74 43.84 -9.50
C TRP A 444 0.65 43.52 -10.52
N TYR A 445 -0.35 42.71 -10.14
CA TYR A 445 -1.43 42.28 -11.03
C TYR A 445 -2.26 43.47 -11.53
N ALA A 446 -2.64 44.40 -10.65
CA ALA A 446 -3.39 45.59 -11.02
C ALA A 446 -2.63 46.47 -12.00
N ARG A 447 -1.30 46.64 -11.80
CA ARG A 447 -0.44 47.40 -12.71
C ARG A 447 -0.36 46.74 -14.09
N GLU A 448 -0.10 45.43 -14.17
CA GLU A 448 -0.04 44.71 -15.45
C GLU A 448 -1.39 44.70 -16.17
N LYS A 449 -2.48 44.54 -15.42
CA LYS A 449 -3.85 44.56 -15.96
C LYS A 449 -4.19 45.90 -16.60
N ALA A 450 -3.76 47.02 -16.01
CA ALA A 450 -3.94 48.35 -16.59
C ALA A 450 -3.20 48.56 -17.92
N LEU A 451 -2.18 47.74 -18.23
CA LEU A 451 -1.44 47.76 -19.49
C LEU A 451 -2.05 46.83 -20.56
N ILE A 452 -3.06 46.04 -20.21
CA ILE A 452 -3.78 45.15 -21.12
C ILE A 452 -5.03 45.90 -21.61
N ASP A 453 -5.04 46.27 -22.88
CA ASP A 453 -6.14 47.01 -23.54
C ASP A 453 -7.34 46.08 -23.86
N GLY A 454 -7.91 45.44 -22.82
CA GLY A 454 -9.11 44.59 -22.95
C GLY A 454 -8.94 43.25 -23.68
N ASP A 455 -7.72 42.84 -24.00
CA ASP A 455 -7.42 41.53 -24.63
C ASP A 455 -7.65 40.37 -23.63
N GLU A 456 -8.76 39.65 -23.81
CA GLU A 456 -9.16 38.52 -22.96
C GLU A 456 -8.10 37.40 -22.88
N SER A 457 -7.32 37.19 -23.95
CA SER A 457 -6.30 36.15 -23.97
C SER A 457 -5.10 36.51 -23.08
N ARG A 458 -4.74 37.79 -23.09
CA ARG A 458 -3.68 38.36 -22.24
C ARG A 458 -4.14 38.45 -20.79
N GLU A 459 -5.40 38.77 -20.54
CA GLU A 459 -5.98 38.73 -19.19
C GLU A 459 -5.95 37.31 -18.62
N ALA A 460 -6.39 36.31 -19.39
CA ALA A 460 -6.32 34.90 -18.96
C ALA A 460 -4.88 34.43 -18.72
N PHE A 461 -3.90 34.91 -19.49
CA PHE A 461 -2.49 34.66 -19.23
C PHE A 461 -2.04 35.31 -17.92
N LEU A 462 -2.40 36.57 -17.69
CA LEU A 462 -2.03 37.30 -16.49
C LEU A 462 -2.61 36.65 -15.22
N GLU A 463 -3.86 36.19 -15.26
CA GLU A 463 -4.48 35.43 -14.18
C GLU A 463 -3.71 34.15 -13.85
N ARG A 464 -3.28 33.38 -14.86
CA ARG A 464 -2.43 32.19 -14.65
C ARG A 464 -1.09 32.56 -14.00
N ARG A 465 -0.52 33.72 -14.32
CA ARG A 465 0.74 34.20 -13.72
C ARG A 465 0.54 34.68 -12.29
N LYS A 466 -0.57 35.35 -12.00
CA LYS A 466 -0.98 35.70 -10.63
C LYS A 466 -1.09 34.46 -9.76
N LEU A 467 -1.84 33.45 -10.22
CA LEU A 467 -1.98 32.18 -9.49
C LEU A 467 -0.62 31.52 -9.22
N ARG A 468 0.28 31.49 -10.21
CA ARG A 468 1.64 30.95 -10.03
C ARG A 468 2.47 31.72 -9.01
N LYS A 469 2.32 33.05 -8.93
CA LYS A 469 2.99 33.86 -7.90
C LYS A 469 2.42 33.57 -6.51
N VAL A 470 1.10 33.45 -6.39
CA VAL A 470 0.45 33.05 -5.12
C VAL A 470 0.93 31.68 -4.68
N GLN A 471 1.01 30.70 -5.59
CA GLN A 471 1.55 29.37 -5.29
C GLN A 471 3.00 29.40 -4.83
N ALA A 472 3.84 30.27 -5.41
CA ALA A 472 5.21 30.45 -4.95
C ALA A 472 5.24 31.00 -3.52
N ALA A 473 4.41 32.00 -3.19
CA ALA A 473 4.27 32.51 -1.83
C ALA A 473 3.74 31.43 -0.85
N GLN A 474 2.77 30.61 -1.27
CA GLN A 474 2.26 29.48 -0.49
C GLN A 474 3.34 28.43 -0.22
N ALA A 475 4.20 28.14 -1.19
CA ALA A 475 5.34 27.24 -0.99
C ALA A 475 6.32 27.83 0.03
N THR A 476 6.71 29.10 -0.12
CA THR A 476 7.65 29.78 0.78
C THR A 476 7.18 29.85 2.22
N TRP A 477 5.90 30.19 2.46
CA TRP A 477 5.40 30.48 3.81
C TRP A 477 4.47 29.41 4.38
N GLY A 478 3.92 28.54 3.54
CA GLY A 478 2.94 27.52 3.92
C GLY A 478 3.54 26.13 3.96
N ASN A 479 3.82 25.56 2.79
CA ASN A 479 4.11 24.14 2.62
C ASN A 479 5.59 23.79 2.86
N ASP A 480 6.51 24.57 2.28
CA ASP A 480 7.93 24.21 2.15
C ASP A 480 8.86 25.15 2.95
N PHE A 481 8.30 25.94 3.88
CA PHE A 481 9.04 26.97 4.62
C PHE A 481 10.29 26.46 5.37
N TYR A 482 10.31 25.16 5.72
CA TYR A 482 11.40 24.52 6.43
C TYR A 482 12.40 23.82 5.49
N SER A 483 12.12 23.77 4.19
CA SER A 483 12.95 23.06 3.22
C SER A 483 14.26 23.80 2.99
N GLY A 484 15.37 23.16 3.35
CA GLY A 484 16.71 23.76 3.24
C GLY A 484 17.15 24.54 4.48
N GLU A 485 16.26 24.73 5.45
CA GLU A 485 16.59 25.32 6.74
C GLU A 485 17.35 24.31 7.60
N ALA A 486 18.53 24.72 8.08
CA ALA A 486 19.39 23.83 8.88
C ALA A 486 18.92 23.72 10.32
N ASP A 487 18.17 24.69 10.83
CA ASP A 487 17.71 24.82 12.22
C ASP A 487 16.28 24.28 12.45
N ILE A 488 15.62 23.75 11.40
CA ILE A 488 14.31 23.11 11.50
C ILE A 488 14.40 21.68 10.97
N ALA A 489 14.17 20.69 11.83
CA ALA A 489 14.13 19.31 11.40
C ALA A 489 12.97 19.04 10.44
N PRO A 490 13.14 18.18 9.41
CA PRO A 490 12.05 17.78 8.52
C PRO A 490 10.78 17.30 9.25
N LEU A 491 10.95 16.50 10.31
CA LEU A 491 9.84 16.03 11.14
C LEU A 491 9.11 17.17 11.87
N ARG A 492 9.87 18.14 12.41
CA ARG A 492 9.32 19.33 13.09
C ARG A 492 8.61 20.25 12.10
N GLY A 493 9.23 20.53 10.96
CA GLY A 493 8.68 21.36 9.90
C GLY A 493 7.36 20.80 9.37
N ALA A 494 7.31 19.51 9.07
CA ALA A 494 6.10 18.85 8.58
C ALA A 494 4.91 18.90 9.57
N LEU A 495 5.18 18.82 10.88
CA LEU A 495 4.17 19.03 11.92
C LEU A 495 3.74 20.50 12.00
N SER A 496 4.69 21.43 11.96
CA SER A 496 4.44 22.87 12.09
C SER A 496 3.67 23.48 10.91
N VAL A 497 3.67 22.85 9.72
CA VAL A 497 2.73 23.16 8.62
C VAL A 497 1.28 23.15 9.11
N TRP A 498 0.95 22.25 10.04
CA TRP A 498 -0.37 22.05 10.61
C TRP A 498 -0.53 22.64 12.01
N ASN A 499 0.39 23.51 12.42
CA ASN A 499 0.46 24.07 13.78
C ASN A 499 0.51 22.98 14.86
N LEU A 500 1.26 21.91 14.58
CA LEU A 500 1.54 20.81 15.50
C LEU A 500 3.02 20.83 15.91
N ASP A 501 3.30 20.25 17.07
CA ASP A 501 4.66 19.99 17.53
C ASP A 501 4.93 18.50 17.77
N ILE A 502 6.13 18.18 18.28
CA ILE A 502 6.54 16.80 18.49
C ILE A 502 5.75 16.08 19.58
N ASP A 503 5.12 16.80 20.51
CA ASP A 503 4.27 16.22 21.56
C ASP A 503 2.90 15.79 21.01
N ASP A 504 2.46 16.37 19.89
CA ASP A 504 1.21 16.01 19.21
C ASP A 504 1.25 14.68 18.45
N VAL A 505 2.44 14.10 18.26
CA VAL A 505 2.55 12.71 17.78
C VAL A 505 2.02 11.79 18.88
N GLY A 506 0.94 11.07 18.58
CA GLY A 506 0.18 10.29 19.57
C GLY A 506 0.41 8.79 19.54
N ALA A 507 1.00 8.24 18.47
CA ALA A 507 1.38 6.84 18.37
C ALA A 507 2.49 6.62 17.33
N ALA A 508 3.25 5.54 17.50
CA ALA A 508 4.23 5.08 16.53
C ALA A 508 3.98 3.62 16.14
N SER A 509 3.76 3.35 14.85
CA SER A 509 3.77 1.98 14.34
C SER A 509 5.20 1.58 14.00
N PHE A 510 5.72 0.59 14.72
CA PHE A 510 7.04 0.04 14.47
C PHE A 510 6.97 -1.05 13.42
N HIS A 511 8.09 -1.21 12.69
CA HIS A 511 8.28 -2.37 11.84
C HIS A 511 8.13 -3.64 12.67
N GLY A 512 8.66 -3.66 13.90
CA GLY A 512 8.26 -4.59 14.96
C GLY A 512 8.32 -6.05 14.53
N THR A 513 9.48 -6.49 14.06
CA THR A 513 9.64 -7.83 13.48
C THR A 513 9.74 -8.94 14.51
N GLY A 514 10.00 -8.65 15.79
CA GLY A 514 10.29 -9.69 16.77
C GLY A 514 11.70 -10.24 16.68
N THR A 515 12.59 -9.59 15.91
CA THR A 515 14.01 -9.87 15.94
C THR A 515 14.69 -9.04 17.03
N LYS A 516 15.76 -9.57 17.63
CA LYS A 516 16.48 -8.87 18.70
C LYS A 516 17.11 -7.55 18.24
N ALA A 517 17.70 -7.56 17.03
CA ALA A 517 18.41 -6.43 16.46
C ALA A 517 17.45 -5.29 16.08
N ASN A 518 16.38 -5.61 15.34
CA ASN A 518 15.44 -4.62 14.84
C ASN A 518 14.69 -3.92 15.98
N ASP A 519 14.02 -4.67 16.86
CA ASP A 519 13.15 -4.06 17.88
C ASP A 519 13.93 -3.15 18.84
N LYS A 520 15.20 -3.48 19.12
CA LYS A 520 16.12 -2.60 19.86
C LYS A 520 16.45 -1.35 19.06
N ASN A 521 16.84 -1.51 17.79
CA ASN A 521 17.21 -0.41 16.91
C ASN A 521 16.07 0.59 16.72
N GLU A 522 14.85 0.13 16.41
CA GLU A 522 13.68 0.99 16.21
C GLU A 522 13.33 1.80 17.46
N SER A 523 13.39 1.14 18.62
CA SER A 523 13.18 1.78 19.91
C SER A 523 14.23 2.86 20.16
N GLU A 524 15.49 2.56 19.89
CA GLU A 524 16.59 3.52 20.07
C GLU A 524 16.48 4.72 19.12
N VAL A 525 16.21 4.47 17.83
CA VAL A 525 16.07 5.50 16.80
C VAL A 525 14.92 6.43 17.16
N THR A 526 13.74 5.88 17.47
CA THR A 526 12.56 6.69 17.81
C THR A 526 12.80 7.48 19.10
N HIS A 527 13.34 6.84 20.13
CA HIS A 527 13.67 7.53 21.38
C HIS A 527 14.64 8.70 21.16
N LYS A 528 15.70 8.50 20.36
CA LYS A 528 16.67 9.56 20.03
C LYS A 528 16.03 10.70 19.25
N GLN A 529 15.16 10.44 18.29
CA GLN A 529 14.44 11.50 17.57
C GLN A 529 13.56 12.31 18.54
N MET A 530 12.78 11.63 19.39
CA MET A 530 11.91 12.30 20.36
C MET A 530 12.72 13.16 21.34
N ALA A 531 13.81 12.61 21.89
CA ALA A 531 14.69 13.34 22.79
C ALA A 531 15.36 14.53 22.10
N HIS A 532 15.86 14.35 20.88
CA HIS A 532 16.54 15.39 20.11
C HIS A 532 15.60 16.55 19.76
N LEU A 533 14.35 16.25 19.40
CA LEU A 533 13.33 17.25 19.07
C LEU A 533 12.67 17.88 20.31
N GLY A 534 13.06 17.47 21.52
CA GLY A 534 12.60 18.06 22.77
C GLY A 534 11.20 17.63 23.19
N ARG A 535 10.78 16.39 22.86
CA ARG A 535 9.52 15.82 23.34
C ARG A 535 9.43 15.86 24.87
N SER A 536 8.30 16.27 25.41
CA SER A 536 8.14 16.50 26.85
C SER A 536 8.33 15.19 27.66
N PRO A 537 9.10 15.23 28.77
CA PRO A 537 9.17 14.12 29.71
C PRO A 537 7.78 13.77 30.26
N GLY A 538 7.46 12.47 30.33
CA GLY A 538 6.15 12.00 30.80
C GLY A 538 5.07 11.91 29.71
N ASN A 539 5.38 12.28 28.46
CA ASN A 539 4.52 12.07 27.29
C ASN A 539 5.05 10.92 26.41
N PRO A 540 5.03 9.64 26.83
CA PRO A 540 5.58 8.56 26.02
C PRO A 540 4.69 8.22 24.81
N LEU A 541 5.32 7.83 23.70
CA LEU A 541 4.64 7.34 22.50
C LEU A 541 4.24 5.87 22.66
N PRO A 542 2.94 5.54 22.52
CA PRO A 542 2.47 4.17 22.37
C PRO A 542 3.02 3.53 21.11
N VAL A 543 3.67 2.38 21.27
CA VAL A 543 4.26 1.59 20.19
C VAL A 543 3.29 0.49 19.75
N ILE A 544 2.91 0.53 18.47
CA ILE A 544 2.08 -0.49 17.82
C ILE A 544 3.00 -1.40 16.99
N CYS A 545 2.91 -2.70 17.22
CA CYS A 545 3.66 -3.74 16.51
C CYS A 545 2.67 -4.71 15.85
N GLN A 546 1.93 -4.26 14.84
CA GLN A 546 0.85 -5.00 14.16
C GLN A 546 1.23 -6.43 13.72
N LYS A 547 2.51 -6.67 13.41
CA LYS A 547 3.02 -8.01 13.02
C LYS A 547 2.81 -9.09 14.07
N ASN A 548 2.61 -8.72 15.35
CA ASN A 548 2.21 -9.68 16.39
C ASN A 548 0.92 -10.44 16.01
N LEU A 549 0.05 -9.82 15.22
CA LEU A 549 -1.21 -10.37 14.73
C LEU A 549 -1.10 -10.92 13.31
N THR A 550 -0.46 -10.17 12.42
CA THR A 550 -0.48 -10.44 10.97
C THR A 550 0.72 -11.26 10.48
N GLY A 551 1.77 -11.40 11.27
CA GLY A 551 3.08 -11.81 10.75
C GLY A 551 3.68 -10.76 9.80
N HIS A 552 4.76 -11.12 9.13
CA HIS A 552 5.57 -10.23 8.31
C HIS A 552 5.44 -10.55 6.81
N PRO A 553 4.72 -9.72 6.03
CA PRO A 553 4.46 -9.95 4.61
C PRO A 553 5.49 -9.29 3.69
N LYS A 554 6.75 -9.21 4.13
CA LYS A 554 7.87 -8.56 3.41
C LYS A 554 7.48 -7.17 2.87
N GLY A 555 7.35 -7.00 1.55
CA GLY A 555 7.06 -5.73 0.86
C GLY A 555 5.73 -5.09 1.24
N ALA A 556 4.70 -5.86 1.58
CA ALA A 556 3.40 -5.32 2.02
C ALA A 556 3.42 -4.79 3.46
N ALA A 557 4.51 -4.97 4.22
CA ALA A 557 4.52 -4.77 5.66
C ALA A 557 4.20 -3.33 6.08
N ALA A 558 4.80 -2.34 5.41
CA ALA A 558 4.51 -0.94 5.69
C ALA A 558 3.12 -0.52 5.21
N ALA A 559 2.55 -1.17 4.17
CA ALA A 559 1.21 -0.85 3.71
C ALA A 559 0.14 -1.26 4.75
N TRP A 560 0.25 -2.44 5.37
CA TRP A 560 -0.68 -2.86 6.43
C TRP A 560 -0.55 -1.98 7.68
N MET A 561 0.68 -1.61 8.03
CA MET A 561 0.94 -0.69 9.14
C MET A 561 0.33 0.69 8.89
N LEU A 562 0.43 1.19 7.65
CA LEU A 562 -0.18 2.45 7.25
C LEU A 562 -1.72 2.38 7.33
N ASN A 563 -2.33 1.28 6.87
CA ASN A 563 -3.76 1.04 7.00
C ASN A 563 -4.20 1.07 8.47
N GLY A 564 -3.45 0.39 9.35
CA GLY A 564 -3.69 0.41 10.79
C GLY A 564 -3.58 1.82 11.38
N LEU A 565 -2.57 2.59 11.00
CA LEU A 565 -2.40 3.97 11.47
C LEU A 565 -3.50 4.92 10.98
N LEU A 566 -3.99 4.75 9.76
CA LEU A 566 -5.17 5.49 9.28
C LEU A 566 -6.39 5.16 10.14
N GLN A 567 -6.58 3.90 10.52
CA GLN A 567 -7.67 3.50 11.40
C GLN A 567 -7.50 4.02 12.84
N VAL A 568 -6.26 4.08 13.35
CA VAL A 568 -5.93 4.72 14.64
C VAL A 568 -6.29 6.20 14.62
N LEU A 569 -5.89 6.94 13.58
CA LEU A 569 -6.22 8.36 13.43
C LEU A 569 -7.74 8.58 13.47
N ASN A 570 -8.49 7.85 12.66
CA ASN A 570 -9.94 8.06 12.51
C ASN A 570 -10.78 7.56 13.69
N SER A 571 -10.28 6.60 14.48
CA SER A 571 -11.03 6.04 15.62
C SER A 571 -10.57 6.58 16.98
N GLY A 572 -9.35 7.10 17.08
CA GLY A 572 -8.68 7.40 18.34
C GLY A 572 -8.33 6.14 19.16
N LEU A 573 -8.55 4.93 18.64
CA LEU A 573 -8.24 3.69 19.35
C LEU A 573 -6.82 3.25 19.02
N ILE A 574 -6.00 3.04 20.06
CA ILE A 574 -4.64 2.51 19.92
C ILE A 574 -4.68 1.00 20.21
N PRO A 575 -4.38 0.13 19.23
CA PRO A 575 -4.39 -1.31 19.45
C PRO A 575 -3.23 -1.77 20.32
N GLY A 576 -3.51 -2.77 21.16
CA GLY A 576 -2.50 -3.41 21.99
C GLY A 576 -1.72 -4.50 21.27
N ASN A 577 -0.44 -4.65 21.63
CA ASN A 577 0.38 -5.78 21.20
C ASN A 577 0.00 -7.03 22.01
N ARG A 578 -1.09 -7.73 21.65
CA ARG A 578 -1.67 -8.83 22.46
C ARG A 578 -0.67 -9.91 22.83
N GLN A 579 0.27 -10.22 21.94
CA GLN A 579 1.31 -11.25 22.16
C GLN A 579 2.52 -10.73 22.96
N LEU A 580 2.50 -9.47 23.42
CA LEU A 580 3.50 -8.91 24.32
C LEU A 580 3.18 -9.30 25.76
N ASP A 581 3.67 -10.48 26.16
CA ASP A 581 3.61 -11.00 27.52
C ASP A 581 4.41 -10.12 28.50
N ASN A 582 5.59 -9.67 28.10
CA ASN A 582 6.43 -8.79 28.89
C ASN A 582 7.27 -7.86 28.00
N THR A 583 7.42 -6.59 28.37
CA THR A 583 8.40 -5.72 27.70
C THR A 583 9.82 -6.14 28.06
N CYS A 584 10.67 -6.31 27.05
CA CYS A 584 12.08 -6.64 27.24
C CYS A 584 12.78 -5.58 28.10
N GLU A 585 13.50 -6.03 29.14
CA GLU A 585 14.18 -5.15 30.09
C GLU A 585 15.09 -4.11 29.42
N THR A 586 15.83 -4.53 28.38
CA THR A 586 16.73 -3.65 27.62
C THR A 586 16.03 -2.50 26.88
N LEU A 587 14.71 -2.59 26.67
CA LEU A 587 13.91 -1.54 26.03
C LEU A 587 13.35 -0.54 27.04
N ARG A 588 13.33 -0.87 28.35
CA ARG A 588 12.72 -0.03 29.39
C ARG A 588 13.44 1.30 29.62
N LYS A 589 14.69 1.43 29.15
CA LYS A 589 15.49 2.66 29.23
C LYS A 589 15.05 3.74 28.23
N TYR A 590 14.13 3.43 27.32
CA TYR A 590 13.67 4.35 26.29
C TYR A 590 12.42 5.08 26.77
N ASP A 591 12.58 6.04 27.69
CA ASP A 591 11.48 6.64 28.48
C ASP A 591 10.42 7.42 27.66
N HIS A 592 10.73 7.73 26.40
CA HIS A 592 9.78 8.33 25.45
C HIS A 592 8.86 7.30 24.77
N LEU A 593 8.95 6.00 25.11
CA LEU A 593 8.17 4.93 24.50
C LEU A 593 7.40 4.15 25.56
N VAL A 594 6.18 3.74 25.21
CA VAL A 594 5.39 2.78 25.99
C VAL A 594 4.90 1.67 25.07
N TYR A 595 4.92 0.43 25.56
CA TYR A 595 4.60 -0.77 24.77
C TYR A 595 3.31 -1.39 25.32
N PRO A 596 2.13 -0.91 24.90
CA PRO A 596 0.85 -1.44 25.38
C PRO A 596 0.64 -2.87 24.88
N ASN A 597 0.15 -3.75 25.74
CA ASN A 597 -0.30 -5.10 25.38
C ASN A 597 -1.83 -5.22 25.28
N ARG A 598 -2.56 -4.15 25.60
CA ARG A 598 -4.02 -4.05 25.52
C ARG A 598 -4.40 -2.78 24.78
N SER A 599 -5.46 -2.88 23.99
CA SER A 599 -6.01 -1.72 23.29
C SER A 599 -6.61 -0.74 24.28
N PHE A 600 -6.53 0.55 23.97
CA PHE A 600 -7.16 1.60 24.76
C PHE A 600 -7.65 2.73 23.86
N GLN A 601 -8.75 3.35 24.27
CA GLN A 601 -9.36 4.48 23.58
C GLN A 601 -8.73 5.79 24.05
N THR A 602 -8.33 6.65 23.12
CA THR A 602 -7.91 8.02 23.42
C THR A 602 -9.05 9.01 23.16
N VAL A 603 -8.84 10.28 23.53
CA VAL A 603 -9.76 11.39 23.20
C VAL A 603 -9.63 11.87 21.75
N GLY A 604 -8.73 11.26 20.96
CA GLY A 604 -8.37 11.67 19.60
C GLY A 604 -6.86 11.63 19.40
N VAL A 605 -6.43 11.39 18.17
CA VAL A 605 -5.00 11.34 17.79
C VAL A 605 -4.74 12.34 16.66
N LYS A 606 -3.86 13.30 16.90
CA LYS A 606 -3.58 14.40 15.95
C LYS A 606 -2.61 13.99 14.86
N ALA A 607 -1.55 13.29 15.22
CA ALA A 607 -0.55 12.78 14.29
C ALA A 607 -0.05 11.41 14.73
N VAL A 608 0.39 10.60 13.77
CA VAL A 608 1.00 9.29 13.99
C VAL A 608 2.19 9.11 13.06
N MET A 609 3.16 8.31 13.49
CA MET A 609 4.34 8.03 12.68
C MET A 609 4.54 6.53 12.46
N MET A 610 5.18 6.18 11.36
CA MET A 610 5.52 4.82 11.00
C MET A 610 7.00 4.73 10.66
N LYS A 611 7.66 3.64 11.06
CA LYS A 611 9.00 3.30 10.57
C LYS A 611 9.04 1.90 9.98
N SER A 612 9.77 1.73 8.89
CA SER A 612 10.00 0.43 8.24
C SER A 612 11.48 0.24 7.95
N PHE A 613 11.99 -0.98 8.17
CA PHE A 613 13.39 -1.31 7.98
C PHE A 613 13.51 -2.60 7.14
N GLY A 614 13.96 -2.43 5.90
CA GLY A 614 14.26 -3.51 4.97
C GLY A 614 15.74 -3.87 4.91
N PHE A 615 16.01 -5.08 4.43
CA PHE A 615 17.37 -5.52 4.11
C PHE A 615 17.99 -4.61 3.05
N GLY A 616 19.32 -4.49 3.07
CA GLY A 616 20.02 -3.58 2.15
C GLY A 616 20.03 -2.13 2.61
N GLN A 617 19.81 -1.89 3.91
CA GLN A 617 19.73 -0.56 4.51
C GLN A 617 18.54 0.26 3.97
N ALA A 618 17.44 -0.38 3.58
CA ALA A 618 16.23 0.32 3.17
C ALA A 618 15.44 0.81 4.40
N GLY A 619 15.72 2.01 4.88
CA GLY A 619 14.93 2.66 5.94
C GLY A 619 13.83 3.53 5.34
N GLY A 620 12.62 3.49 5.90
CA GLY A 620 11.51 4.38 5.54
C GLY A 620 10.79 4.94 6.76
N GLU A 621 10.42 6.21 6.72
CA GLU A 621 9.62 6.87 7.75
C GLU A 621 8.48 7.67 7.11
N VAL A 622 7.28 7.54 7.68
CA VAL A 622 6.08 8.25 7.22
C VAL A 622 5.41 8.92 8.42
N LEU A 623 5.10 10.21 8.29
CA LEU A 623 4.27 10.96 9.23
C LEU A 623 2.88 11.17 8.62
N LEU A 624 1.86 10.77 9.36
CA LEU A 624 0.47 11.08 9.04
C LEU A 624 -0.10 12.10 10.03
N VAL A 625 -0.89 13.04 9.50
CA VAL A 625 -1.67 14.01 10.29
C VAL A 625 -3.17 13.74 10.08
N HIS A 626 -3.95 13.93 11.14
CA HIS A 626 -5.40 13.74 11.12
C HIS A 626 -6.06 14.63 10.04
N PRO A 627 -7.03 14.10 9.27
CA PRO A 627 -7.64 14.84 8.15
C PRO A 627 -8.34 16.14 8.56
N ASP A 628 -8.83 16.24 9.79
CA ASP A 628 -9.50 17.46 10.28
C ASP A 628 -8.63 18.72 10.20
N TYR A 629 -7.30 18.59 10.30
CA TYR A 629 -6.38 19.73 10.15
C TYR A 629 -6.43 20.34 8.74
N LEU A 630 -6.66 19.53 7.71
CA LEU A 630 -6.90 20.00 6.36
C LEU A 630 -8.30 20.61 6.25
N LEU A 631 -9.32 19.91 6.75
CA LEU A 631 -10.71 20.33 6.63
C LEU A 631 -10.97 21.65 7.37
N SER A 632 -10.29 21.91 8.48
CA SER A 632 -10.37 23.18 9.21
C SER A 632 -9.77 24.37 8.47
N THR A 633 -8.99 24.14 7.40
CA THR A 633 -8.47 25.24 6.56
C THR A 633 -9.47 25.74 5.54
N LEU A 634 -10.59 25.04 5.36
CA LEU A 634 -11.61 25.38 4.37
C LEU A 634 -12.59 26.43 4.90
N PRO A 635 -13.06 27.35 4.04
CA PRO A 635 -14.26 28.14 4.32
C PRO A 635 -15.46 27.24 4.67
N VAL A 636 -16.36 27.76 5.51
CA VAL A 636 -17.51 26.99 6.03
C VAL A 636 -18.40 26.44 4.91
N ASP A 637 -18.63 27.24 3.86
CA ASP A 637 -19.43 26.86 2.70
C ASP A 637 -18.75 25.77 1.84
N GLU A 638 -17.44 25.87 1.63
CA GLU A 638 -16.67 24.83 0.94
C GLU A 638 -16.66 23.51 1.72
N PHE A 639 -16.48 23.57 3.05
CA PHE A 639 -16.55 22.41 3.92
C PHE A 639 -17.93 21.74 3.89
N GLN A 640 -19.01 22.52 3.93
CA GLN A 640 -20.38 22.00 3.83
C GLN A 640 -20.63 21.35 2.46
N HIS A 641 -20.16 21.97 1.38
CA HIS A 641 -20.26 21.41 0.04
C HIS A 641 -19.49 20.08 -0.10
N TYR A 642 -18.26 20.04 0.40
CA TYR A 642 -17.45 18.82 0.45
C TYR A 642 -18.16 17.72 1.27
N SER A 643 -18.64 18.06 2.47
CA SER A 643 -19.30 17.12 3.38
C SER A 643 -20.52 16.47 2.75
N ALA A 644 -21.38 17.26 2.10
CA ALA A 644 -22.56 16.74 1.39
C ALA A 644 -22.17 15.77 0.27
N ARG A 645 -21.10 16.06 -0.49
CA ARG A 645 -20.63 15.17 -1.56
C ARG A 645 -19.99 13.89 -1.02
N ARG A 646 -19.21 14.00 0.06
CA ARG A 646 -18.61 12.86 0.75
C ARG A 646 -19.69 11.91 1.29
N GLU A 647 -20.77 12.44 1.85
CA GLU A 647 -21.90 11.63 2.34
C GLU A 647 -22.53 10.80 1.21
N GLN A 648 -22.77 11.41 0.04
CA GLN A 648 -23.27 10.68 -1.13
C GLN A 648 -22.31 9.56 -1.58
N ARG A 649 -20.99 9.79 -1.49
CA ARG A 649 -20.01 8.75 -1.78
C ARG A 649 -20.03 7.62 -0.77
N LEU A 650 -20.21 7.91 0.51
CA LEU A 650 -20.30 6.88 1.55
C LEU A 650 -21.53 5.97 1.32
N ILE A 651 -22.66 6.57 0.93
CA ILE A 651 -23.86 5.81 0.55
C ILE A 651 -23.57 4.93 -0.67
N LYS A 652 -22.91 5.47 -1.70
CA LYS A 652 -22.50 4.73 -2.91
C LYS A 652 -21.56 3.56 -2.57
N MET A 653 -20.57 3.79 -1.71
CA MET A 653 -19.64 2.77 -1.21
C MET A 653 -20.40 1.63 -0.53
N ASN A 654 -21.24 1.94 0.46
CA ASN A 654 -21.98 0.92 1.21
C ASN A 654 -22.93 0.13 0.31
N THR A 655 -23.65 0.82 -0.58
CA THR A 655 -24.55 0.20 -1.56
C THR A 655 -23.79 -0.74 -2.50
N HIS A 656 -22.61 -0.32 -2.96
CA HIS A 656 -21.76 -1.14 -3.82
C HIS A 656 -21.25 -2.38 -3.09
N THR A 657 -20.73 -2.26 -1.87
CA THR A 657 -20.26 -3.40 -1.08
C THR A 657 -21.38 -4.41 -0.82
N GLN A 658 -22.59 -3.94 -0.47
CA GLN A 658 -23.75 -4.81 -0.35
C GLN A 658 -24.12 -5.47 -1.69
N GLY A 659 -24.02 -4.75 -2.80
CA GLY A 659 -24.22 -5.29 -4.15
C GLY A 659 -23.23 -6.41 -4.49
N VAL A 660 -21.96 -6.24 -4.14
CA VAL A 660 -20.92 -7.28 -4.29
C VAL A 660 -21.27 -8.52 -3.50
N ILE A 661 -21.51 -8.35 -2.20
CA ILE A 661 -21.75 -9.44 -1.27
C ILE A 661 -23.00 -10.24 -1.65
N THR A 662 -24.05 -9.54 -2.11
CA THR A 662 -25.32 -10.15 -2.56
C THR A 662 -25.28 -10.66 -4.01
N GLY A 663 -24.12 -10.60 -4.67
CA GLY A 663 -23.92 -11.17 -6.01
C GLY A 663 -24.53 -10.35 -7.17
N LYS A 664 -24.87 -9.07 -6.95
CA LYS A 664 -25.40 -8.19 -8.02
C LYS A 664 -24.35 -7.82 -9.06
N HIS A 665 -23.09 -7.71 -8.65
CA HIS A 665 -21.94 -7.45 -9.52
C HIS A 665 -20.66 -7.95 -8.84
N PRO A 666 -19.59 -8.25 -9.60
CA PRO A 666 -18.31 -8.62 -9.01
C PRO A 666 -17.68 -7.46 -8.21
N HIS A 667 -16.77 -7.80 -7.30
CA HIS A 667 -15.94 -6.81 -6.61
C HIS A 667 -14.90 -6.25 -7.57
N ILE A 668 -14.06 -7.12 -8.11
CA ILE A 668 -13.07 -6.82 -9.15
C ILE A 668 -13.80 -6.72 -10.49
N GLN A 669 -13.96 -5.49 -10.98
CA GLN A 669 -14.61 -5.22 -12.25
C GLN A 669 -13.57 -5.06 -13.35
N VAL A 670 -13.23 -6.18 -14.00
CA VAL A 670 -12.29 -6.20 -15.13
C VAL A 670 -12.83 -5.37 -16.29
N LYS A 671 -12.00 -4.45 -16.80
CA LYS A 671 -12.26 -3.64 -17.98
C LYS A 671 -11.76 -4.37 -19.23
N ASN A 672 -12.64 -4.45 -20.24
CA ASN A 672 -12.33 -5.12 -21.51
C ASN A 672 -11.85 -4.14 -22.60
N GLU A 673 -12.03 -2.85 -22.39
CA GLU A 673 -11.67 -1.80 -23.34
C GLU A 673 -11.23 -0.54 -22.59
N ALA A 674 -10.32 0.22 -23.18
CA ALA A 674 -9.94 1.56 -22.70
C ALA A 674 -11.13 2.54 -22.77
N PRO A 675 -11.11 3.65 -22.01
CA PRO A 675 -12.16 4.68 -22.08
C PRO A 675 -12.15 5.47 -23.40
N TYR A 676 -11.22 5.16 -24.31
CA TYR A 676 -11.07 5.76 -25.63
C TYR A 676 -10.89 4.65 -26.68
N SER A 677 -11.34 4.89 -27.91
CA SER A 677 -11.07 3.99 -29.04
C SER A 677 -9.63 4.11 -29.54
N SER A 678 -9.16 3.13 -30.32
CA SER A 678 -7.84 3.20 -30.96
C SER A 678 -7.68 4.43 -31.88
N ALA A 679 -8.77 4.94 -32.47
CA ALA A 679 -8.75 6.17 -33.27
C ALA A 679 -8.62 7.44 -32.40
N GLN A 680 -9.07 7.37 -31.15
CA GLN A 680 -9.01 8.47 -30.17
C GLN A 680 -7.68 8.52 -29.42
N GLU A 681 -7.01 7.38 -29.24
CA GLU A 681 -5.88 7.20 -28.33
C GLU A 681 -4.84 8.33 -28.40
N SER A 682 -4.24 8.56 -29.56
CA SER A 682 -3.23 9.61 -29.74
C SER A 682 -3.76 11.01 -29.44
N ASN A 683 -5.01 11.31 -29.79
CA ASN A 683 -5.62 12.61 -29.52
C ASN A 683 -5.87 12.80 -28.03
N VAL A 684 -6.33 11.75 -27.33
CA VAL A 684 -6.49 11.77 -25.88
C VAL A 684 -5.14 11.99 -25.22
N TYR A 685 -4.09 11.26 -25.60
CA TYR A 685 -2.76 11.40 -24.98
C TYR A 685 -2.13 12.78 -25.18
N LEU A 686 -2.34 13.41 -26.34
CA LEU A 686 -1.73 14.69 -26.68
C LEU A 686 -2.53 15.90 -26.16
N ASP A 687 -3.80 15.73 -25.79
CA ASP A 687 -4.64 16.80 -25.25
C ASP A 687 -4.73 16.71 -23.71
N PRO A 688 -3.94 17.49 -22.94
CA PRO A 688 -3.98 17.46 -21.48
C PRO A 688 -5.33 17.91 -20.89
N THR A 689 -6.21 18.47 -21.71
CA THR A 689 -7.57 18.90 -21.34
C THR A 689 -8.64 17.86 -21.62
N ALA A 690 -8.30 16.76 -22.30
CA ALA A 690 -9.22 15.66 -22.55
C ALA A 690 -9.73 15.10 -21.22
N ARG A 691 -11.06 14.90 -21.13
CA ARG A 691 -11.75 14.30 -19.98
C ARG A 691 -12.81 13.32 -20.47
N ALA A 692 -13.03 12.27 -19.70
CA ALA A 692 -14.11 11.32 -19.94
C ALA A 692 -15.43 11.86 -19.36
N GLU A 693 -16.52 11.51 -20.02
CA GLU A 693 -17.88 11.77 -19.55
C GLU A 693 -18.60 10.42 -19.37
N TYR A 694 -19.51 10.33 -18.41
CA TYR A 694 -20.27 9.11 -18.18
C TYR A 694 -21.30 8.91 -19.29
N ASP A 695 -21.21 7.81 -20.03
CA ASP A 695 -22.19 7.43 -21.05
C ASP A 695 -23.22 6.50 -20.42
N ALA A 696 -24.45 7.00 -20.28
CA ALA A 696 -25.57 6.23 -19.72
C ALA A 696 -25.96 5.01 -20.58
N THR A 697 -25.62 5.00 -21.87
CA THR A 697 -25.94 3.91 -22.80
C THR A 697 -25.02 2.72 -22.57
N SER A 698 -23.70 2.95 -22.63
CA SER A 698 -22.71 1.92 -22.37
C SER A 698 -22.41 1.70 -20.88
N LYS A 699 -23.01 2.52 -19.99
CA LYS A 699 -22.86 2.47 -18.53
C LYS A 699 -21.40 2.50 -18.07
N THR A 700 -20.58 3.29 -18.76
CA THR A 700 -19.14 3.46 -18.48
C THR A 700 -18.71 4.87 -18.86
N TRP A 701 -17.49 5.24 -18.47
CA TRP A 701 -16.89 6.53 -18.81
C TRP A 701 -16.17 6.45 -20.14
N ARG A 702 -16.42 7.42 -21.03
CA ARG A 702 -15.78 7.49 -22.34
C ARG A 702 -15.27 8.88 -22.67
N PHE A 703 -14.17 8.95 -23.38
CA PHE A 703 -13.71 10.17 -24.03
C PHE A 703 -14.58 10.48 -25.25
N GLY A 704 -15.11 11.70 -25.32
CA GLY A 704 -15.86 12.15 -26.48
C GLY A 704 -14.96 12.47 -27.68
N GLY A 705 -15.40 12.09 -28.88
CA GLY A 705 -14.87 12.56 -30.17
C GLY A 705 -13.75 11.72 -30.79
N ALA A 706 -14.00 11.21 -32.01
CA ALA A 706 -13.09 10.91 -33.11
C ALA A 706 -13.89 10.60 -34.40
N ASP A 707 -15.20 10.32 -34.28
CA ASP A 707 -16.12 10.13 -35.41
C ASP A 707 -16.98 11.36 -35.78
N SER A 708 -16.77 12.53 -35.16
CA SER A 708 -17.56 13.73 -35.49
C SER A 708 -16.66 14.88 -35.94
N LEU A 709 -17.00 15.47 -37.09
CA LEU A 709 -16.38 16.64 -37.75
C LEU A 709 -16.32 17.92 -36.89
N THR A 710 -16.59 17.86 -35.58
CA THR A 710 -16.71 19.00 -34.66
C THR A 710 -15.55 19.12 -33.65
N ALA A 711 -14.49 18.32 -33.77
CA ALA A 711 -13.41 18.24 -32.77
C ALA A 711 -12.58 19.53 -32.60
N GLU A 712 -12.54 20.40 -33.61
CA GLU A 712 -11.86 21.69 -33.53
C GLU A 712 -12.77 22.77 -32.90
N GLU A 713 -14.05 22.78 -33.25
CA GLU A 713 -15.08 23.65 -32.65
C GLU A 713 -15.35 23.29 -31.18
N ASN A 714 -15.41 22.01 -30.84
CA ASN A 714 -15.62 21.56 -29.45
C ASN A 714 -14.39 21.82 -28.56
N ARG A 715 -13.16 21.78 -29.10
CA ARG A 715 -11.96 22.22 -28.37
C ARG A 715 -12.04 23.70 -28.03
N ARG A 716 -12.48 24.52 -28.99
CA ARG A 716 -12.67 25.96 -28.80
C ARG A 716 -13.78 26.28 -27.80
N LEU A 717 -14.94 25.62 -27.91
CA LEU A 717 -16.08 25.77 -26.98
C LEU A 717 -15.76 25.29 -25.56
N ARG A 718 -15.00 24.20 -25.40
CA ARG A 718 -14.56 23.70 -24.08
C ARG A 718 -13.54 24.64 -23.44
N ALA A 719 -12.60 25.20 -24.22
CA ALA A 719 -11.67 26.23 -23.75
C ALA A 719 -12.41 27.50 -23.27
N GLU A 720 -13.43 27.95 -24.02
CA GLU A 720 -14.27 29.09 -23.64
C GLU A 720 -15.11 28.82 -22.38
N LYS A 721 -15.71 27.61 -22.26
CA LYS A 721 -16.42 27.21 -21.03
C LYS A 721 -15.47 27.14 -19.82
N ARG A 722 -14.22 26.71 -20.02
CA ARG A 722 -13.21 26.66 -18.96
C ARG A 722 -12.77 28.06 -18.53
N ALA A 723 -12.61 28.99 -19.47
CA ALA A 723 -12.36 30.39 -19.16
C ALA A 723 -13.51 30.98 -18.34
N LYS A 724 -14.78 30.68 -18.71
CA LYS A 724 -15.96 31.10 -17.95
C LYS A 724 -16.06 30.48 -16.56
N LYS A 725 -15.75 29.18 -16.40
CA LYS A 725 -15.80 28.50 -15.10
C LYS A 725 -14.65 28.92 -14.18
N ALA A 726 -13.45 29.15 -14.73
CA ALA A 726 -12.32 29.71 -14.00
C ALA A 726 -12.58 31.16 -13.58
N LYS A 727 -13.22 31.95 -14.47
CA LYS A 727 -13.69 33.30 -14.15
C LYS A 727 -14.75 33.29 -13.04
N ALA A 728 -15.73 32.39 -13.10
CA ALA A 728 -16.73 32.23 -12.05
C ALA A 728 -16.12 31.78 -10.70
N ALA A 729 -15.11 30.90 -10.72
CA ALA A 729 -14.38 30.49 -9.52
C ALA A 729 -13.53 31.65 -8.94
N ALA A 730 -12.92 32.46 -9.79
CA ALA A 730 -12.17 33.66 -9.38
C ALA A 730 -13.09 34.79 -8.87
N GLU A 731 -14.28 34.95 -9.46
CA GLU A 731 -15.33 35.88 -9.02
C GLU A 731 -15.96 35.43 -7.69
N ALA A 732 -16.14 34.12 -7.49
CA ALA A 732 -16.56 33.56 -6.20
C ALA A 732 -15.49 33.79 -5.10
N ALA A 733 -14.21 33.56 -5.42
CA ALA A 733 -13.10 33.82 -4.51
C ALA A 733 -12.98 35.31 -4.14
N SER A 734 -13.14 36.23 -5.11
CA SER A 734 -13.06 37.68 -4.87
C SER A 734 -14.28 38.27 -4.17
N SER A 735 -15.49 37.74 -4.38
CA SER A 735 -16.71 38.19 -3.70
C SER A 735 -16.77 37.73 -2.24
N SER A 736 -16.14 36.59 -1.89
CA SER A 736 -15.97 36.17 -0.50
C SER A 736 -15.08 37.14 0.30
N ASN A 737 -13.99 37.63 -0.30
CA ASN A 737 -13.06 38.59 0.31
C ASN A 737 -13.63 40.00 0.47
N LYS A 738 -14.65 40.38 -0.31
CA LYS A 738 -15.30 41.69 -0.21
C LYS A 738 -16.35 41.75 0.90
N LYS A 739 -17.01 40.63 1.22
CA LYS A 739 -17.98 40.56 2.33
C LYS A 739 -17.30 40.60 3.70
N THR A 740 -16.06 40.13 3.81
CA THR A 740 -15.27 40.21 5.06
C THR A 740 -14.68 41.60 5.30
N SER A 741 -14.40 42.40 4.26
CA SER A 741 -13.95 43.79 4.43
C SER A 741 -15.08 44.75 4.86
N ASP A 742 -16.30 44.54 4.34
CA ASP A 742 -17.44 45.42 4.66
C ASP A 742 -18.02 45.14 6.06
N ALA A 743 -17.83 43.92 6.61
CA ALA A 743 -18.22 43.60 7.98
C ALA A 743 -17.31 44.25 9.04
N HIS A 744 -16.04 44.53 8.72
CA HIS A 744 -15.11 45.21 9.64
C HIS A 744 -15.23 46.75 9.66
N GLN A 745 -15.90 47.36 8.67
CA GLN A 745 -16.17 48.82 8.68
C GLN A 745 -17.50 49.20 9.36
N ALA A 746 -18.39 48.25 9.63
CA ALA A 746 -19.68 48.53 10.26
C ALA A 746 -19.64 48.52 11.81
N ASP A 747 -18.61 47.93 12.43
CA ASP A 747 -18.55 47.73 13.90
C ASP A 747 -17.67 48.76 14.66
N SER A 748 -17.07 49.74 13.96
CA SER A 748 -16.26 50.78 14.62
C SER A 748 -17.02 52.10 14.86
N SER A 749 -18.35 52.07 14.93
CA SER A 749 -19.18 53.25 15.20
C SER A 749 -20.31 53.04 16.22
N SER A 750 -20.07 52.26 17.29
CA SER A 750 -20.86 52.37 18.52
C SER A 750 -20.20 51.67 19.72
N THR A 751 -19.33 52.38 20.44
CA THR A 751 -19.29 52.58 21.91
C THR A 751 -17.94 53.12 22.35
#